data_AF-A0A521FHE9-F1
#
_entry.id   AF-A0A521FHE9-F1
#
_cell.length_a   1.000
_cell.length_b   1.000
_cell.length_c   1.000
_cell.angle_alpha   90.00
_cell.angle_beta   90.00
_cell.angle_gamma   90.00
#
_symmetry.space_group_name_H-M   'P 1'
#
loop_
_entity.id
_entity.type
_entity.pdbx_description
1 polymer ?
#
loop_
_entity_poly.entity_id
_entity_poly.type
_entity_poly.pdbx_seq_one_letter_code
_entity_poly.pdbx_strand_id
1 'polypeptide(L)'
;MKSTIRFFAIAVLFLTGQNGYSQDPNFHIYLSFGQSNMEGAAPIEAEDKINVDPRFQVLEAVNCPDLNREMGKWYTAIPPLCRCKTGLTLTDNFGRTMVANLPENIKVGVVNVAVGGCKIELFDKDNFENYMKTAPDWMLGMIKEYNGSPYARLVEMAKIAQKTGVIKGILLHQGESNTGDTLWPKKVKIVYDNLMKDLNLDPKKVPLLCGETVHEEQKGKCASMNAIIATLPQTIPTSYVISSKGCAVASDFLHFSAAGYRDLGKRYAEKMLLLLGYKSNNTNEPFIVQAPVGFDQLNPSVPAGKVETVNYDSKTVGTIRKATIYTPPGFAKNKKYPVLYLLHGIGGDEKEWLNGGSPQIILDNLYAEGKLQPMIVVMPNGRAMKDDSATGNIMAPDKVQAFTDFEKDLLKDLIPFIEKKYNVYKDREHRAIAGLSMGGGQSLNFGLTNLDKFAWIGGFSSAPNTKKTEELVPNPEETKKKLKLLWISCGDNDWLLENSRRTHDYLFKNNVPHIYYLEPGVHDFKVWKNSLYMFSQLLFKPVDQSSFAKYTVLGTTAQTNIRNAKYPQILPDNRVIFKVNAPEASKVQIDLGRKYDMQKDGQGIWNVTTDAINGGFNYYSLLIDGVAVADPSSETFYGMGRMASGIEIPKRDGDFYELKTVPHGEVSIMKYFSKGTNSWREMYVYTPPGYAAASEKFPVLYLLHGGGEDQRGWSTQGKANLILDNLIAESKAKKMLIVMLDGNMGNTGGIAGFGEETLKAFENELENEAIPFVETNFKVAADSKNRALAGLSMGGLQTLYAGIKNSDMFSSLGIFSSGWWASNPKLSDPQYEFIKNNVSSINANLKDFWISMGGKEDIAYENCKIMMQKFDQFGIKYSYSEYSGGHSWPVWRHDLMMYSQLLFK
;
A
#
# COMPACT_ATOMS: atom_id res chain seq x y z
N MET A 1 33.72 -38.29 -47.09
CA MET A 1 33.18 -37.35 -48.12
C MET A 1 31.67 -37.64 -48.24
N LYS A 2 30.81 -36.68 -47.83
CA LYS A 2 29.83 -35.94 -48.69
C LYS A 2 28.97 -36.88 -49.57
N SER A 3 27.64 -36.88 -49.62
CA SER A 3 26.65 -35.80 -49.60
C SER A 3 25.24 -36.46 -49.67
N THR A 4 24.29 -36.21 -48.76
CA THR A 4 23.16 -35.24 -48.78
C THR A 4 21.85 -35.66 -49.51
N ILE A 5 20.72 -35.45 -48.79
CA ILE A 5 19.33 -35.07 -49.20
C ILE A 5 18.19 -36.11 -49.05
N ARG A 6 17.12 -35.57 -48.40
CA ARG A 6 15.81 -36.07 -47.91
C ARG A 6 14.81 -36.45 -49.01
N PHE A 7 13.80 -37.27 -48.67
CA PHE A 7 12.38 -36.99 -48.96
C PHE A 7 11.41 -37.75 -48.03
N PHE A 8 10.30 -37.07 -47.71
CA PHE A 8 9.20 -37.43 -46.80
C PHE A 8 8.26 -38.53 -47.34
N ALA A 9 7.64 -39.29 -46.43
CA ALA A 9 6.44 -40.09 -46.71
C ALA A 9 5.31 -39.72 -45.72
N ILE A 10 4.14 -39.40 -46.27
CA ILE A 10 2.88 -39.10 -45.58
C ILE A 10 2.16 -40.42 -45.29
N ALA A 11 1.68 -40.60 -44.06
CA ALA A 11 0.69 -41.63 -43.74
C ALA A 11 -0.50 -40.97 -43.01
N VAL A 12 -1.67 -41.09 -43.64
CA VAL A 12 -2.97 -40.65 -43.16
C VAL A 12 -3.51 -41.66 -42.15
N LEU A 13 -3.90 -41.21 -40.96
CA LEU A 13 -4.66 -41.98 -39.98
C LEU A 13 -5.97 -41.22 -39.68
N PHE A 14 -7.07 -41.91 -39.92
CA PHE A 14 -8.44 -41.47 -39.69
C PHE A 14 -8.66 -41.09 -38.22
N LEU A 15 -8.99 -39.81 -37.97
CA LEU A 15 -9.52 -39.33 -36.70
C LEU A 15 -11.06 -39.30 -36.78
N THR A 16 -11.70 -40.17 -36.00
CA THR A 16 -13.09 -39.97 -35.60
C THR A 16 -13.16 -38.73 -34.72
N GLY A 17 -13.68 -37.62 -35.26
CA GLY A 17 -13.84 -36.37 -34.54
C GLY A 17 -14.87 -36.49 -33.42
N GLN A 18 -14.42 -36.72 -32.18
CA GLN A 18 -15.10 -36.16 -31.03
C GLN A 18 -14.80 -34.67 -31.03
N ASN A 19 -15.83 -33.83 -31.13
CA ASN A 19 -15.73 -32.39 -30.87
C ASN A 19 -15.35 -32.19 -29.40
N GLY A 20 -14.05 -32.29 -29.09
CA GLY A 20 -13.50 -31.90 -27.81
C GLY A 20 -13.53 -30.37 -27.74
N TYR A 21 -14.46 -29.82 -26.96
CA TYR A 21 -14.38 -28.42 -26.57
C TYR A 21 -13.10 -28.25 -25.74
N SER A 22 -12.17 -27.43 -26.21
CA SER A 22 -10.98 -27.08 -25.43
C SER A 22 -11.40 -26.14 -24.31
N GLN A 23 -11.34 -26.62 -23.06
CA GLN A 23 -11.57 -25.79 -21.88
C GLN A 23 -10.60 -24.60 -21.87
N ASP A 24 -11.09 -23.41 -21.49
CA ASP A 24 -10.21 -22.29 -21.20
C ASP A 24 -9.56 -22.52 -19.82
N PRO A 25 -8.25 -22.78 -19.74
CA PRO A 25 -7.58 -22.99 -18.46
C PRO A 25 -7.59 -21.75 -17.57
N ASN A 26 -7.82 -20.55 -18.14
CA ASN A 26 -7.89 -19.28 -17.44
C ASN A 26 -9.32 -18.93 -17.00
N PHE A 27 -10.33 -19.77 -17.26
CA PHE A 27 -11.65 -19.59 -16.68
C PHE A 27 -11.86 -20.55 -15.51
N HIS A 28 -11.61 -20.07 -14.30
CA HIS A 28 -11.69 -20.83 -13.07
C HIS A 28 -13.14 -20.90 -12.56
N ILE A 29 -13.69 -22.10 -12.46
CA ILE A 29 -15.10 -22.33 -12.09
C ILE A 29 -15.19 -22.93 -10.69
N TYR A 30 -16.13 -22.44 -9.89
CA TYR A 30 -16.40 -22.90 -8.55
C TYR A 30 -17.87 -23.32 -8.41
N LEU A 31 -18.08 -24.53 -7.90
CA LEU A 31 -19.42 -25.06 -7.63
C LEU A 31 -19.79 -24.74 -6.19
N SER A 32 -20.92 -24.07 -5.97
CA SER A 32 -21.39 -23.66 -4.66
C SER A 32 -22.71 -24.36 -4.33
N PHE A 33 -22.78 -25.02 -3.18
CA PHE A 33 -24.02 -25.63 -2.70
C PHE A 33 -24.15 -25.58 -1.18
N GLY A 34 -25.38 -25.73 -0.69
CA GLY A 34 -25.64 -25.67 0.75
C GLY A 34 -27.03 -25.15 1.09
N GLN A 35 -27.14 -24.62 2.29
CA GLN A 35 -28.42 -24.22 2.90
C GLN A 35 -28.61 -22.70 2.87
N SER A 36 -29.33 -22.16 3.85
CA SER A 36 -29.75 -20.76 4.00
C SER A 36 -28.62 -19.72 3.79
N ASN A 37 -27.45 -19.92 4.40
CA ASN A 37 -26.30 -19.02 4.21
C ASN A 37 -25.65 -19.14 2.81
N MET A 38 -25.70 -20.31 2.14
CA MET A 38 -25.22 -20.41 0.74
C MET A 38 -26.24 -19.81 -0.24
N GLU A 39 -27.53 -19.96 0.05
CA GLU A 39 -28.63 -19.42 -0.74
C GLU A 39 -28.66 -17.88 -0.70
N GLY A 40 -28.36 -17.30 0.46
CA GLY A 40 -28.26 -15.87 0.69
C GLY A 40 -29.50 -15.31 1.36
N ALA A 41 -29.44 -15.18 2.68
CA ALA A 41 -30.56 -14.68 3.50
C ALA A 41 -30.48 -13.17 3.81
N ALA A 42 -29.33 -12.52 3.61
CA ALA A 42 -29.18 -11.08 3.87
C ALA A 42 -29.74 -10.23 2.71
N PRO A 43 -30.25 -9.02 2.99
CA PRO A 43 -30.59 -8.08 1.94
C PRO A 43 -29.36 -7.73 1.09
N ILE A 44 -29.58 -7.52 -0.21
CA ILE A 44 -28.57 -6.98 -1.12
C ILE A 44 -28.54 -5.46 -0.94
N GLU A 45 -27.38 -4.91 -0.61
CA GLU A 45 -27.19 -3.47 -0.39
C GLU A 45 -26.69 -2.78 -1.66
N ALA A 46 -26.67 -1.44 -1.68
CA ALA A 46 -26.28 -0.68 -2.86
C ALA A 46 -24.84 -0.97 -3.31
N GLU A 47 -23.93 -1.19 -2.36
CA GLU A 47 -22.53 -1.50 -2.64
C GLU A 47 -22.33 -2.85 -3.36
N ASP A 48 -23.25 -3.81 -3.17
CA ASP A 48 -23.16 -5.12 -3.80
C ASP A 48 -23.52 -5.07 -5.29
N LYS A 49 -24.10 -3.97 -5.78
CA LYS A 49 -24.54 -3.84 -7.19
C LYS A 49 -23.60 -3.03 -8.06
N ILE A 50 -22.66 -2.31 -7.46
CA ILE A 50 -21.72 -1.43 -8.17
C ILE A 50 -20.35 -2.11 -8.33
N ASN A 51 -19.59 -1.65 -9.33
CA ASN A 51 -18.19 -2.04 -9.56
C ASN A 51 -17.95 -3.57 -9.65
N VAL A 52 -18.91 -4.33 -10.19
CA VAL A 52 -18.75 -5.77 -10.40
C VAL A 52 -17.84 -6.00 -11.61
N ASP A 53 -16.64 -6.54 -11.37
CA ASP A 53 -15.66 -6.83 -12.43
C ASP A 53 -16.28 -7.82 -13.45
N PRO A 54 -16.27 -7.51 -14.76
CA PRO A 54 -16.82 -8.39 -15.80
C PRO A 54 -16.10 -9.75 -15.90
N ARG A 55 -14.92 -9.93 -15.30
CA ARG A 55 -14.27 -11.25 -15.16
C ARG A 55 -14.96 -12.16 -14.15
N PHE A 56 -15.76 -11.60 -13.24
CA PHE A 56 -16.56 -12.36 -12.29
C PHE A 56 -17.93 -12.68 -12.89
N GLN A 57 -18.16 -13.96 -13.18
CA GLN A 57 -19.29 -14.48 -13.92
C GLN A 57 -20.11 -15.45 -13.07
N VAL A 58 -21.43 -15.46 -13.26
CA VAL A 58 -22.36 -16.44 -12.69
C VAL A 58 -23.01 -17.22 -13.83
N LEU A 59 -23.05 -18.56 -13.70
CA LEU A 59 -23.84 -19.41 -14.59
C LEU A 59 -25.22 -19.56 -13.96
N GLU A 60 -26.24 -19.02 -14.62
CA GLU A 60 -27.58 -18.96 -14.04
C GLU A 60 -28.17 -20.37 -13.91
N ALA A 61 -28.56 -20.75 -12.68
CA ALA A 61 -29.04 -22.09 -12.38
C ALA A 61 -30.56 -22.25 -12.55
N VAL A 62 -31.32 -21.17 -12.73
CA VAL A 62 -32.79 -21.17 -12.95
C VAL A 62 -33.16 -20.09 -13.98
N ASN A 63 -34.39 -20.05 -14.47
CA ASN A 63 -34.81 -18.95 -15.35
C ASN A 63 -35.25 -17.73 -14.52
N CYS A 64 -34.61 -16.58 -14.73
CA CYS A 64 -34.90 -15.32 -14.04
C CYS A 64 -35.29 -14.22 -15.04
N PRO A 65 -36.55 -14.20 -15.52
CA PRO A 65 -37.01 -13.21 -16.49
C PRO A 65 -36.90 -11.77 -15.96
N ASP A 66 -37.14 -11.55 -14.66
CA ASP A 66 -37.04 -10.23 -14.02
C ASP A 66 -35.61 -9.66 -14.02
N LEU A 67 -34.60 -10.53 -14.14
CA LEU A 67 -33.17 -10.16 -14.24
C LEU A 67 -32.65 -10.25 -15.68
N ASN A 68 -33.52 -10.61 -16.64
CA ASN A 68 -33.17 -10.95 -18.01
C ASN A 68 -32.06 -12.03 -18.09
N ARG A 69 -32.16 -13.06 -17.23
CA ARG A 69 -31.23 -14.19 -17.19
C ARG A 69 -31.92 -15.51 -17.50
N GLU A 70 -31.33 -16.29 -18.39
CA GLU A 70 -31.79 -17.62 -18.77
C GLU A 70 -30.87 -18.70 -18.18
N MET A 71 -31.47 -19.81 -17.75
CA MET A 71 -30.75 -20.95 -17.20
C MET A 71 -29.68 -21.47 -18.17
N GLY A 72 -28.49 -21.75 -17.66
CA GLY A 72 -27.36 -22.27 -18.44
C GLY A 72 -26.59 -21.23 -19.24
N LYS A 73 -26.84 -19.93 -19.05
CA LYS A 73 -26.06 -18.83 -19.64
C LYS A 73 -25.21 -18.09 -18.59
N TRP A 74 -24.05 -17.60 -19.03
CA TRP A 74 -23.13 -16.81 -18.21
C TRP A 74 -23.49 -15.32 -18.22
N TYR A 75 -23.44 -14.69 -17.05
CA TYR A 75 -23.66 -13.26 -16.85
C TYR A 75 -22.61 -12.68 -15.91
N THR A 76 -22.34 -11.37 -15.99
CA THR A 76 -21.60 -10.68 -14.91
C THR A 76 -22.34 -10.89 -13.60
N ALA A 77 -21.61 -11.34 -12.57
CA ALA A 77 -22.16 -11.81 -11.30
C ALA A 77 -22.64 -10.66 -10.39
N ILE A 78 -23.67 -9.95 -10.83
CA ILE A 78 -24.40 -8.96 -10.02
C ILE A 78 -25.47 -9.71 -9.20
N PRO A 79 -25.53 -9.59 -7.86
CA PRO A 79 -26.53 -10.26 -7.04
C PRO A 79 -27.98 -9.95 -7.47
N PRO A 80 -28.92 -10.91 -7.32
CA PRO A 80 -28.74 -12.22 -6.67
C PRO A 80 -28.02 -13.24 -7.56
N LEU A 81 -27.32 -14.20 -6.93
CA LEU A 81 -26.50 -15.21 -7.62
C LEU A 81 -27.02 -16.65 -7.47
N CYS A 82 -28.01 -16.91 -6.62
CA CYS A 82 -28.56 -18.25 -6.37
C CYS A 82 -29.85 -18.48 -7.16
N ARG A 83 -30.91 -17.71 -6.84
CA ARG A 83 -32.19 -17.69 -7.56
C ARG A 83 -32.72 -16.26 -7.66
N CYS A 84 -33.76 -16.06 -8.45
CA CYS A 84 -34.22 -14.74 -8.86
C CYS A 84 -34.61 -13.80 -7.70
N LYS A 85 -34.99 -14.36 -6.55
CA LYS A 85 -35.53 -13.61 -5.40
C LYS A 85 -34.74 -13.84 -4.10
N THR A 86 -33.54 -14.42 -4.19
CA THR A 86 -32.68 -14.63 -3.01
C THR A 86 -31.90 -13.36 -2.65
N GLY A 87 -31.32 -13.34 -1.45
CA GLY A 87 -30.48 -12.26 -0.96
C GLY A 87 -29.02 -12.36 -1.37
N LEU A 88 -28.15 -11.69 -0.61
CA LEU A 88 -26.70 -11.73 -0.77
C LEU A 88 -26.16 -13.08 -0.27
N THR A 89 -25.41 -13.77 -1.13
CA THR A 89 -24.70 -15.02 -0.81
C THR A 89 -23.21 -14.75 -0.59
N LEU A 90 -22.55 -15.54 0.25
CA LEU A 90 -21.08 -15.50 0.41
C LEU A 90 -20.33 -15.68 -0.92
N THR A 91 -20.95 -16.37 -1.89
CA THR A 91 -20.37 -16.61 -3.22
C THR A 91 -20.09 -15.31 -3.97
N ASP A 92 -20.83 -14.21 -3.67
CA ASP A 92 -20.58 -12.90 -4.28
C ASP A 92 -19.20 -12.35 -3.90
N ASN A 93 -18.93 -12.17 -2.61
CA ASN A 93 -17.65 -11.63 -2.17
C ASN A 93 -16.49 -12.61 -2.30
N PHE A 94 -16.78 -13.92 -2.34
CA PHE A 94 -15.82 -14.91 -2.81
C PHE A 94 -15.32 -14.54 -4.22
N GLY A 95 -16.22 -14.44 -5.19
CA GLY A 95 -15.83 -14.19 -6.58
C GLY A 95 -15.15 -12.85 -6.80
N ARG A 96 -15.65 -11.78 -6.15
CA ARG A 96 -15.01 -10.45 -6.15
C ARG A 96 -13.59 -10.49 -5.62
N THR A 97 -13.38 -11.17 -4.49
CA THR A 97 -12.05 -11.30 -3.89
C THR A 97 -11.13 -12.13 -4.78
N MET A 98 -11.64 -13.20 -5.42
CA MET A 98 -10.85 -14.00 -6.36
C MET A 98 -10.37 -13.15 -7.55
N VAL A 99 -11.27 -12.44 -8.25
CA VAL A 99 -10.86 -11.62 -9.42
C VAL A 99 -9.95 -10.46 -9.04
N ALA A 100 -10.11 -9.87 -7.85
CA ALA A 100 -9.22 -8.82 -7.36
C ALA A 100 -7.78 -9.30 -7.10
N ASN A 101 -7.57 -10.60 -6.90
CA ASN A 101 -6.26 -11.17 -6.53
C ASN A 101 -5.69 -12.13 -7.58
N LEU A 102 -6.45 -12.46 -8.63
CA LEU A 102 -5.99 -13.28 -9.74
C LEU A 102 -5.49 -12.41 -10.89
N PRO A 103 -4.48 -12.87 -11.66
CA PRO A 103 -4.02 -12.22 -12.90
C PRO A 103 -5.17 -11.75 -13.80
N GLU A 104 -5.00 -10.60 -14.47
CA GLU A 104 -6.05 -9.98 -15.28
C GLU A 104 -6.59 -10.89 -16.40
N ASN A 105 -5.78 -11.83 -16.88
CA ASN A 105 -6.19 -12.80 -17.89
C ASN A 105 -7.06 -13.94 -17.35
N ILE A 106 -7.28 -14.04 -16.03
CA ILE A 106 -8.07 -15.10 -15.39
C ILE A 106 -9.48 -14.58 -15.08
N LYS A 107 -10.48 -15.36 -15.50
CA LYS A 107 -11.89 -15.18 -15.15
C LYS A 107 -12.30 -16.12 -14.04
N VAL A 108 -13.30 -15.71 -13.25
CA VAL A 108 -13.86 -16.51 -12.15
C VAL A 108 -15.34 -16.72 -12.41
N GLY A 109 -15.76 -17.98 -12.48
CA GLY A 109 -17.13 -18.39 -12.70
C GLY A 109 -17.69 -19.08 -11.46
N VAL A 110 -18.92 -18.78 -11.07
CA VAL A 110 -19.62 -19.47 -9.97
C VAL A 110 -20.90 -20.11 -10.48
N VAL A 111 -21.19 -21.31 -9.94
CA VAL A 111 -22.45 -22.03 -10.14
C VAL A 111 -23.06 -22.25 -8.76
N ASN A 112 -24.10 -21.49 -8.40
CA ASN A 112 -24.66 -21.51 -7.04
C ASN A 112 -26.02 -22.22 -7.01
N VAL A 113 -26.08 -23.41 -6.41
CA VAL A 113 -27.32 -24.17 -6.22
C VAL A 113 -27.48 -24.49 -4.74
N ALA A 114 -28.35 -23.74 -4.07
CA ALA A 114 -28.62 -23.87 -2.65
C ALA A 114 -30.13 -23.78 -2.36
N VAL A 115 -30.54 -24.35 -1.22
CA VAL A 115 -31.93 -24.39 -0.75
C VAL A 115 -31.96 -24.06 0.74
N GLY A 116 -32.60 -22.96 1.12
CA GLY A 116 -32.75 -22.55 2.51
C GLY A 116 -33.40 -23.63 3.39
N GLY A 117 -32.85 -23.84 4.58
CA GLY A 117 -33.35 -24.80 5.58
C GLY A 117 -33.36 -26.28 5.18
N CYS A 118 -32.79 -26.67 4.03
CA CYS A 118 -32.71 -28.09 3.66
C CYS A 118 -31.69 -28.83 4.54
N LYS A 119 -31.76 -30.16 4.63
CA LYS A 119 -30.64 -30.98 5.10
C LYS A 119 -29.71 -31.36 3.94
N ILE A 120 -28.48 -31.78 4.25
CA ILE A 120 -27.50 -32.25 3.25
C ILE A 120 -28.03 -33.41 2.39
N GLU A 121 -28.95 -34.22 2.95
CA GLU A 121 -29.63 -35.33 2.26
C GLU A 121 -30.41 -34.89 1.01
N LEU A 122 -30.82 -33.62 0.90
CA LEU A 122 -31.43 -33.10 -0.32
C LEU A 122 -30.45 -33.11 -1.52
N PHE A 123 -29.14 -33.07 -1.24
CA PHE A 123 -28.09 -33.17 -2.26
C PHE A 123 -27.56 -34.60 -2.42
N ASP A 124 -28.12 -35.58 -1.69
CA ASP A 124 -27.79 -36.99 -1.87
C ASP A 124 -28.58 -37.55 -3.06
N LYS A 125 -27.87 -37.80 -4.16
CA LYS A 125 -28.41 -38.32 -5.43
C LYS A 125 -29.34 -39.52 -5.25
N ASP A 126 -29.05 -40.41 -4.31
CA ASP A 126 -29.77 -41.67 -4.14
C ASP A 126 -30.84 -41.61 -3.04
N ASN A 127 -30.90 -40.52 -2.26
CA ASN A 127 -31.76 -40.42 -1.07
C ASN A 127 -32.59 -39.13 -0.97
N PHE A 128 -32.43 -38.17 -1.89
CA PHE A 128 -33.13 -36.88 -1.83
C PHE A 128 -34.66 -37.02 -1.81
N GLU A 129 -35.24 -37.99 -2.54
CA GLU A 129 -36.69 -38.22 -2.57
C GLU A 129 -37.25 -38.63 -1.20
N ASN A 130 -36.49 -39.39 -0.40
CA ASN A 130 -36.92 -39.77 0.94
C ASN A 130 -36.92 -38.57 1.89
N TYR A 131 -35.94 -37.67 1.75
CA TYR A 131 -35.94 -36.41 2.49
C TYR A 131 -37.10 -35.50 2.07
N MET A 132 -37.40 -35.40 0.77
CA MET A 132 -38.49 -34.59 0.23
C MET A 132 -39.87 -34.95 0.80
N LYS A 133 -40.11 -36.23 1.14
CA LYS A 133 -41.37 -36.67 1.79
C LYS A 133 -41.61 -36.00 3.15
N THR A 134 -40.56 -35.51 3.79
CA THR A 134 -40.60 -34.86 5.10
C THR A 134 -40.32 -33.34 5.04
N ALA A 135 -40.10 -32.81 3.83
CA ALA A 135 -39.79 -31.41 3.63
C ALA A 135 -41.08 -30.56 3.69
N PRO A 136 -41.03 -29.35 4.27
CA PRO A 136 -42.18 -28.46 4.33
C PRO A 136 -42.51 -27.87 2.95
N ASP A 137 -43.78 -27.51 2.71
CA ASP A 137 -44.28 -27.04 1.41
C ASP A 137 -43.50 -25.86 0.82
N TRP A 138 -43.07 -24.92 1.68
CA TRP A 138 -42.27 -23.77 1.24
C TRP A 138 -40.93 -24.19 0.64
N MET A 139 -40.34 -25.30 1.09
CA MET A 139 -39.10 -25.85 0.55
C MET A 139 -39.34 -26.60 -0.76
N LEU A 140 -40.46 -27.33 -0.87
CA LEU A 140 -40.85 -28.01 -2.11
C LEU A 140 -41.00 -27.02 -3.28
N GLY A 141 -41.49 -25.81 -3.01
CA GLY A 141 -41.52 -24.72 -3.99
C GLY A 141 -40.14 -24.38 -4.54
N MET A 142 -39.14 -24.23 -3.67
CA MET A 142 -37.75 -23.93 -4.06
C MET A 142 -37.09 -25.09 -4.81
N ILE A 143 -37.34 -26.33 -4.36
CA ILE A 143 -36.83 -27.55 -5.01
C ILE A 143 -37.39 -27.69 -6.43
N LYS A 144 -38.64 -27.30 -6.66
CA LYS A 144 -39.29 -27.35 -7.99
C LYS A 144 -38.58 -26.48 -9.02
N GLU A 145 -38.01 -25.33 -8.63
CA GLU A 145 -37.24 -24.46 -9.54
C GLU A 145 -35.98 -25.16 -10.09
N TYR A 146 -35.46 -26.14 -9.35
CA TYR A 146 -34.35 -27.01 -9.75
C TYR A 146 -34.83 -28.33 -10.38
N ASN A 147 -36.05 -28.38 -10.92
CA ASN A 147 -36.69 -29.57 -11.49
C ASN A 147 -36.75 -30.77 -10.53
N GLY A 148 -36.89 -30.52 -9.23
CA GLY A 148 -37.06 -31.58 -8.23
C GLY A 148 -35.76 -32.10 -7.61
N SER A 149 -34.58 -31.79 -8.16
CA SER A 149 -33.30 -32.25 -7.61
C SER A 149 -32.20 -31.18 -7.72
N PRO A 150 -31.87 -30.50 -6.60
CA PRO A 150 -30.77 -29.55 -6.55
C PRO A 150 -29.42 -30.17 -6.93
N TYR A 151 -29.16 -31.43 -6.54
CA TYR A 151 -27.97 -32.15 -6.97
C TYR A 151 -27.92 -32.32 -8.49
N ALA A 152 -29.01 -32.79 -9.11
CA ALA A 152 -29.06 -32.98 -10.56
C ALA A 152 -28.87 -31.65 -11.30
N ARG A 153 -29.47 -30.55 -10.82
CA ARG A 153 -29.27 -29.22 -11.39
C ARG A 153 -27.83 -28.74 -11.26
N LEU A 154 -27.18 -28.95 -10.11
CA LEU A 154 -25.77 -28.59 -9.93
C LEU A 154 -24.87 -29.35 -10.92
N VAL A 155 -25.11 -30.65 -11.12
CA VAL A 155 -24.38 -31.46 -12.10
C VAL A 155 -24.66 -31.00 -13.54
N GLU A 156 -25.91 -30.67 -13.87
CA GLU A 156 -26.31 -30.14 -15.18
C GLU A 156 -25.55 -28.84 -15.50
N MET A 157 -25.57 -27.88 -14.58
CA MET A 157 -24.88 -26.60 -14.73
C MET A 157 -23.36 -26.78 -14.75
N ALA A 158 -22.80 -27.65 -13.91
CA ALA A 158 -21.37 -27.95 -13.91
C ALA A 158 -20.90 -28.54 -15.24
N LYS A 159 -21.67 -29.41 -15.89
CA LYS A 159 -21.37 -29.95 -17.23
C LYS A 159 -21.42 -28.88 -18.32
N ILE A 160 -22.32 -27.90 -18.20
CA ILE A 160 -22.32 -26.72 -19.08
C ILE A 160 -21.05 -25.89 -18.83
N ALA A 161 -20.72 -25.64 -17.57
CA ALA A 161 -19.56 -24.85 -17.17
C ALA A 161 -18.23 -25.48 -17.64
N GLN A 162 -18.10 -26.81 -17.59
CA GLN A 162 -16.95 -27.57 -18.10
C GLN A 162 -16.73 -27.44 -19.62
N LYS A 163 -17.68 -26.90 -20.39
CA LYS A 163 -17.48 -26.59 -21.81
C LYS A 163 -16.71 -25.29 -22.02
N THR A 164 -16.70 -24.40 -21.02
CA THR A 164 -16.13 -23.05 -21.12
C THR A 164 -14.92 -22.83 -20.22
N GLY A 165 -14.78 -23.59 -19.13
CA GLY A 165 -13.66 -23.42 -18.19
C GLY A 165 -13.35 -24.67 -17.37
N VAL A 166 -12.51 -24.50 -16.35
CA VAL A 166 -12.01 -25.58 -15.50
C VAL A 166 -12.57 -25.44 -14.09
N ILE A 167 -13.19 -26.51 -13.56
CA ILE A 167 -13.64 -26.55 -12.17
C ILE A 167 -12.41 -26.64 -11.25
N LYS A 168 -12.21 -25.61 -10.41
CA LYS A 168 -11.05 -25.46 -9.53
C LYS A 168 -11.37 -25.72 -8.06
N GLY A 169 -12.63 -25.81 -7.67
CA GLY A 169 -13.01 -26.03 -6.28
C GLY A 169 -14.52 -26.12 -6.06
N ILE A 170 -14.89 -26.55 -4.87
CA ILE A 170 -16.29 -26.65 -4.42
C ILE A 170 -16.42 -25.84 -3.12
N LEU A 171 -17.47 -25.02 -3.03
CA LEU A 171 -17.82 -24.24 -1.85
C LEU A 171 -19.08 -24.83 -1.23
N LEU A 172 -19.02 -25.16 0.05
CA LEU A 172 -20.13 -25.69 0.84
C LEU A 172 -20.36 -24.80 2.04
N HIS A 173 -21.61 -24.39 2.29
CA HIS A 173 -21.95 -23.78 3.57
C HIS A 173 -23.05 -24.57 4.28
N GLN A 174 -22.74 -24.98 5.52
CA GLN A 174 -23.69 -25.65 6.37
C GLN A 174 -24.69 -24.66 6.99
N GLY A 175 -25.97 -25.02 7.05
CA GLY A 175 -27.01 -24.25 7.73
C GLY A 175 -27.51 -24.95 9.00
N GLU A 176 -28.71 -24.58 9.42
CA GLU A 176 -29.31 -24.98 10.70
C GLU A 176 -29.76 -26.44 10.75
N SER A 177 -30.14 -27.05 9.62
CA SER A 177 -30.99 -28.25 9.64
C SER A 177 -30.26 -29.56 9.97
N ASN A 178 -28.93 -29.60 9.93
CA ASN A 178 -28.12 -30.74 10.39
C ASN A 178 -27.40 -30.47 11.71
N THR A 179 -27.78 -29.42 12.47
CA THR A 179 -27.14 -29.09 13.75
C THR A 179 -27.13 -30.30 14.69
N GLY A 180 -25.94 -30.71 15.14
CA GLY A 180 -25.75 -31.84 16.05
C GLY A 180 -25.65 -33.22 15.38
N ASP A 181 -25.81 -33.32 14.05
CA ASP A 181 -25.71 -34.59 13.32
C ASP A 181 -24.25 -35.03 13.14
N THR A 182 -23.78 -35.92 14.01
CA THR A 182 -22.38 -36.41 13.98
C THR A 182 -22.04 -37.26 12.75
N LEU A 183 -23.03 -37.70 11.97
CA LEU A 183 -22.83 -38.41 10.70
C LEU A 183 -22.73 -37.46 9.50
N TRP A 184 -22.95 -36.16 9.70
CA TRP A 184 -22.94 -35.16 8.64
C TRP A 184 -21.66 -35.18 7.77
N PRO A 185 -20.42 -35.31 8.30
CA PRO A 185 -19.23 -35.39 7.46
C PRO A 185 -19.25 -36.57 6.47
N LYS A 186 -19.83 -37.71 6.88
CA LYS A 186 -19.99 -38.88 6.00
C LYS A 186 -21.03 -38.62 4.91
N LYS A 187 -22.12 -37.91 5.24
CA LYS A 187 -23.15 -37.51 4.27
C LYS A 187 -22.59 -36.52 3.24
N VAL A 188 -21.81 -35.54 3.67
CA VAL A 188 -21.10 -34.61 2.77
C VAL A 188 -20.16 -35.38 1.86
N LYS A 189 -19.45 -36.40 2.37
CA LYS A 189 -18.59 -37.25 1.56
C LYS A 189 -19.34 -37.98 0.44
N ILE A 190 -20.56 -38.48 0.69
CA ILE A 190 -21.38 -39.11 -0.36
C ILE A 190 -21.65 -38.11 -1.49
N VAL A 191 -22.08 -36.88 -1.16
CA VAL A 191 -22.33 -35.83 -2.15
C VAL A 191 -21.05 -35.46 -2.91
N TYR A 192 -19.93 -35.28 -2.20
CA TYR A 192 -18.63 -34.96 -2.79
C TYR A 192 -18.13 -36.05 -3.74
N ASP A 193 -18.16 -37.32 -3.31
CA ASP A 193 -17.71 -38.45 -4.14
C ASP A 193 -18.59 -38.60 -5.40
N ASN A 194 -19.90 -38.38 -5.26
CA ASN A 194 -20.83 -38.37 -6.38
C ASN A 194 -20.52 -37.22 -7.36
N LEU A 195 -20.22 -36.00 -6.88
CA LEU A 195 -19.79 -34.89 -7.75
C LEU A 195 -18.48 -35.21 -8.47
N MET A 196 -17.49 -35.78 -7.78
CA MET A 196 -16.22 -36.18 -8.40
C MET A 196 -16.44 -37.19 -9.52
N LYS A 197 -17.31 -38.18 -9.28
CA LYS A 197 -17.66 -39.22 -10.25
C LYS A 197 -18.47 -38.68 -11.43
N ASP A 198 -19.58 -37.99 -11.18
CA ASP A 198 -20.54 -37.57 -12.20
C ASP A 198 -19.98 -36.45 -13.10
N LEU A 199 -18.96 -35.72 -12.64
CA LEU A 199 -18.26 -34.65 -13.37
C LEU A 199 -16.85 -35.05 -13.84
N ASN A 200 -16.40 -36.28 -13.57
CA ASN A 200 -15.07 -36.78 -13.90
C ASN A 200 -13.93 -35.85 -13.41
N LEU A 201 -13.99 -35.47 -12.13
CA LEU A 201 -13.02 -34.57 -11.50
C LEU A 201 -11.97 -35.34 -10.68
N ASP A 202 -10.76 -34.78 -10.62
CA ASP A 202 -9.68 -35.29 -9.76
C ASP A 202 -9.81 -34.69 -8.34
N PRO A 203 -10.10 -35.50 -7.31
CA PRO A 203 -10.26 -35.00 -5.94
C PRO A 203 -9.03 -34.26 -5.40
N LYS A 204 -7.83 -34.54 -5.91
CA LYS A 204 -6.59 -33.85 -5.51
C LYS A 204 -6.48 -32.43 -6.08
N LYS A 205 -7.23 -32.13 -7.14
CA LYS A 205 -7.22 -30.84 -7.84
C LYS A 205 -8.44 -29.98 -7.57
N VAL A 206 -9.46 -30.55 -6.91
CA VAL A 206 -10.73 -29.89 -6.62
C VAL A 206 -10.99 -29.94 -5.11
N PRO A 207 -10.40 -29.01 -4.33
CA PRO A 207 -10.62 -28.93 -2.89
C PRO A 207 -12.06 -28.51 -2.56
N LEU A 208 -12.53 -28.96 -1.39
CA LEU A 208 -13.82 -28.60 -0.82
C LEU A 208 -13.63 -27.60 0.33
N LEU A 209 -14.15 -26.39 0.20
CA LEU A 209 -14.12 -25.38 1.26
C LEU A 209 -15.47 -25.38 1.95
N CYS A 210 -15.49 -25.58 3.27
CA CYS A 210 -16.70 -25.65 4.07
C CYS A 210 -16.74 -24.59 5.17
N GLY A 211 -17.76 -23.73 5.17
CA GLY A 211 -17.91 -22.68 6.18
C GLY A 211 -18.60 -23.14 7.46
N GLU A 212 -18.15 -22.58 8.58
CA GLU A 212 -18.80 -22.69 9.87
C GLU A 212 -20.16 -21.97 9.89
N THR A 213 -21.10 -22.48 10.68
CA THR A 213 -22.30 -21.74 11.07
C THR A 213 -21.91 -20.56 11.98
N VAL A 214 -22.84 -19.64 12.27
CA VAL A 214 -22.59 -18.52 13.19
C VAL A 214 -21.91 -19.02 14.47
N HIS A 215 -20.75 -18.44 14.78
CA HIS A 215 -19.87 -18.92 15.84
C HIS A 215 -20.39 -18.57 17.25
N GLU A 216 -19.98 -19.35 18.27
CA GLU A 216 -20.51 -19.26 19.64
C GLU A 216 -20.28 -17.89 20.29
N GLU A 217 -19.14 -17.26 19.99
CA GLU A 217 -18.79 -15.91 20.46
C GLU A 217 -19.78 -14.84 20.00
N GLN A 218 -20.45 -15.06 18.87
CA GLN A 218 -21.52 -14.19 18.37
C GLN A 218 -22.91 -14.73 18.69
N LYS A 219 -23.02 -15.63 19.69
CA LYS A 219 -24.28 -16.24 20.16
C LYS A 219 -25.00 -17.06 19.09
N GLY A 220 -24.26 -17.66 18.16
CA GLY A 220 -24.85 -18.47 17.08
C GLY A 220 -25.67 -19.64 17.61
N LYS A 221 -26.93 -19.76 17.17
CA LYS A 221 -27.85 -20.82 17.64
C LYS A 221 -27.41 -22.22 17.23
N CYS A 222 -26.65 -22.32 16.14
CA CYS A 222 -26.16 -23.58 15.59
C CYS A 222 -24.67 -23.80 15.85
N ALA A 223 -24.03 -23.01 16.73
CA ALA A 223 -22.58 -23.03 16.93
C ALA A 223 -22.03 -24.42 17.34
N SER A 224 -22.84 -25.26 17.99
CA SER A 224 -22.48 -26.65 18.31
C SER A 224 -22.16 -27.49 17.07
N MET A 225 -22.68 -27.12 15.90
CA MET A 225 -22.37 -27.76 14.63
C MET A 225 -20.92 -27.52 14.19
N ASN A 226 -20.28 -26.42 14.61
CA ASN A 226 -18.92 -26.08 14.19
C ASN A 226 -17.89 -27.13 14.66
N ALA A 227 -18.11 -27.74 15.84
CA ALA A 227 -17.29 -28.86 16.31
C ALA A 227 -17.39 -30.09 15.39
N ILE A 228 -18.54 -30.33 14.77
CA ILE A 228 -18.75 -31.41 13.79
C ILE A 228 -18.12 -31.03 12.45
N ILE A 229 -18.34 -29.80 11.97
CA ILE A 229 -17.74 -29.29 10.72
C ILE A 229 -16.21 -29.38 10.78
N ALA A 230 -15.60 -29.10 11.93
CA ALA A 230 -14.17 -29.21 12.17
C ALA A 230 -13.59 -30.62 11.92
N THR A 231 -14.43 -31.67 11.98
CA THR A 231 -14.01 -33.06 11.68
C THR A 231 -14.06 -33.41 10.19
N LEU A 232 -14.64 -32.57 9.34
CA LEU A 232 -14.76 -32.83 7.89
C LEU A 232 -13.41 -33.16 7.22
N PRO A 233 -12.28 -32.48 7.52
CA PRO A 233 -10.97 -32.82 6.96
C PRO A 233 -10.48 -34.24 7.29
N GLN A 234 -10.98 -34.85 8.36
CA GLN A 234 -10.66 -36.24 8.70
C GLN A 234 -11.39 -37.23 7.77
N THR A 235 -12.54 -36.84 7.22
CA THR A 235 -13.35 -37.65 6.31
C THR A 235 -13.04 -37.37 4.84
N ILE A 236 -12.76 -36.11 4.50
CA ILE A 236 -12.36 -35.65 3.15
C ILE A 236 -11.03 -34.90 3.31
N PRO A 237 -9.87 -35.54 3.11
CA PRO A 237 -8.56 -34.93 3.36
C PRO A 237 -8.24 -33.68 2.52
N THR A 238 -8.94 -33.49 1.40
CA THR A 238 -8.83 -32.31 0.52
C THR A 238 -9.86 -31.23 0.86
N SER A 239 -10.53 -31.34 2.02
CA SER A 239 -11.45 -30.34 2.51
C SER A 239 -10.80 -29.39 3.53
N TYR A 240 -11.31 -28.16 3.58
CA TYR A 240 -10.83 -27.10 4.45
C TYR A 240 -12.00 -26.39 5.10
N VAL A 241 -11.89 -26.14 6.40
CA VAL A 241 -12.92 -25.40 7.17
C VAL A 241 -12.61 -23.91 7.14
N ILE A 242 -13.64 -23.11 6.86
CA ILE A 242 -13.57 -21.65 6.84
C ILE A 242 -14.27 -21.10 8.08
N SER A 243 -13.51 -20.42 8.94
CA SER A 243 -14.07 -19.95 10.20
C SER A 243 -15.01 -18.77 10.02
N SER A 244 -16.11 -18.76 10.77
CA SER A 244 -17.08 -17.68 10.85
C SER A 244 -16.88 -16.77 12.07
N LYS A 245 -15.86 -17.03 12.90
CA LYS A 245 -15.54 -16.24 14.09
C LYS A 245 -15.29 -14.77 13.72
N GLY A 246 -15.96 -13.85 14.42
CA GLY A 246 -15.91 -12.41 14.17
C GLY A 246 -16.74 -11.89 12.99
N CYS A 247 -17.36 -12.75 12.16
CA CYS A 247 -18.28 -12.27 11.11
C CYS A 247 -19.52 -11.63 11.74
N ALA A 248 -20.01 -10.55 11.13
CA ALA A 248 -21.22 -9.86 11.57
C ALA A 248 -22.48 -10.74 11.38
N VAL A 249 -23.41 -10.69 12.33
CA VAL A 249 -24.52 -11.64 12.46
C VAL A 249 -25.85 -10.92 12.32
N ALA A 250 -26.85 -11.57 11.71
CA ALA A 250 -28.22 -11.09 11.66
C ALA A 250 -28.92 -11.24 13.02
N SER A 251 -30.04 -10.53 13.23
CA SER A 251 -30.77 -10.54 14.50
C SER A 251 -31.37 -11.90 14.88
N ASP A 252 -31.44 -12.85 13.95
CA ASP A 252 -31.92 -14.22 14.22
C ASP A 252 -30.86 -15.17 14.79
N PHE A 253 -29.58 -14.76 14.76
CA PHE A 253 -28.41 -15.55 15.19
C PHE A 253 -28.25 -16.91 14.46
N LEU A 254 -28.88 -17.05 13.29
CA LEU A 254 -28.77 -18.20 12.38
C LEU A 254 -28.02 -17.80 11.10
N HIS A 255 -28.27 -16.57 10.64
CA HIS A 255 -27.69 -16.03 9.41
C HIS A 255 -26.66 -14.94 9.70
N PHE A 256 -25.77 -14.73 8.74
CA PHE A 256 -24.89 -13.56 8.73
C PHE A 256 -25.64 -12.32 8.24
N SER A 257 -25.21 -11.13 8.68
CA SER A 257 -25.65 -9.88 8.06
C SER A 257 -25.01 -9.72 6.68
N ALA A 258 -25.42 -8.71 5.89
CA ALA A 258 -24.77 -8.44 4.59
C ALA A 258 -23.25 -8.31 4.75
N ALA A 259 -22.77 -7.51 5.71
CA ALA A 259 -21.36 -7.40 6.05
C ALA A 259 -20.71 -8.75 6.41
N GLY A 260 -21.41 -9.59 7.19
CA GLY A 260 -20.90 -10.93 7.54
C GLY A 260 -20.78 -11.88 6.35
N TYR A 261 -21.70 -11.81 5.38
CA TYR A 261 -21.57 -12.54 4.11
C TYR A 261 -20.36 -12.07 3.30
N ARG A 262 -20.08 -10.75 3.29
CA ARG A 262 -18.89 -10.20 2.62
C ARG A 262 -17.61 -10.73 3.26
N ASP A 263 -17.52 -10.64 4.59
CA ASP A 263 -16.37 -11.14 5.36
C ASP A 263 -16.14 -12.63 5.15
N LEU A 264 -17.21 -13.42 5.25
CA LEU A 264 -17.11 -14.87 5.12
C LEU A 264 -16.74 -15.25 3.68
N GLY A 265 -17.37 -14.65 2.67
CA GLY A 265 -17.03 -14.85 1.27
C GLY A 265 -15.56 -14.53 0.96
N LYS A 266 -15.04 -13.43 1.53
CA LYS A 266 -13.62 -13.08 1.44
C LYS A 266 -12.71 -14.19 2.00
N ARG A 267 -13.04 -14.76 3.17
CA ARG A 267 -12.25 -15.85 3.78
C ARG A 267 -12.24 -17.13 2.93
N TYR A 268 -13.36 -17.48 2.29
CA TYR A 268 -13.39 -18.58 1.33
C TYR A 268 -12.42 -18.32 0.17
N ALA A 269 -12.41 -17.10 -0.37
CA ALA A 269 -11.56 -16.73 -1.49
C ALA A 269 -10.08 -16.74 -1.10
N GLU A 270 -9.74 -16.20 0.08
CA GLU A 270 -8.38 -16.21 0.61
C GLU A 270 -7.84 -17.64 0.75
N LYS A 271 -8.65 -18.55 1.30
CA LYS A 271 -8.25 -19.95 1.40
C LYS A 271 -8.07 -20.58 0.03
N MET A 272 -8.95 -20.28 -0.93
CA MET A 272 -8.83 -20.80 -2.29
C MET A 272 -7.61 -20.25 -3.02
N LEU A 273 -7.34 -18.95 -2.94
CA LEU A 273 -6.15 -18.31 -3.51
C LEU A 273 -4.88 -18.97 -2.97
N LEU A 274 -4.81 -19.21 -1.66
CA LEU A 274 -3.69 -19.91 -1.03
C LEU A 274 -3.49 -21.33 -1.62
N LEU A 275 -4.57 -22.09 -1.79
CA LEU A 275 -4.52 -23.44 -2.37
C LEU A 275 -4.09 -23.45 -3.85
N LEU A 276 -4.38 -22.36 -4.56
CA LEU A 276 -3.96 -22.15 -5.95
C LEU A 276 -2.54 -21.56 -6.07
N GLY A 277 -1.87 -21.28 -4.94
CA GLY A 277 -0.52 -20.72 -4.90
C GLY A 277 -0.45 -19.20 -5.05
N TYR A 278 -1.58 -18.49 -4.94
CA TYR A 278 -1.66 -17.03 -4.95
C TYR A 278 -1.66 -16.49 -3.50
N LYS A 279 -0.94 -15.38 -3.29
CA LYS A 279 -0.97 -14.65 -2.01
C LYS A 279 -2.07 -13.60 -2.08
N SER A 280 -3.05 -13.66 -1.17
CA SER A 280 -4.07 -12.60 -1.04
C SER A 280 -3.42 -11.29 -0.59
N ASN A 281 -3.82 -10.17 -1.21
CA ASN A 281 -3.24 -8.85 -0.98
C ASN A 281 -3.92 -8.00 0.11
N ASN A 282 -4.94 -8.47 0.86
CA ASN A 282 -5.57 -7.68 1.94
C ASN A 282 -5.92 -8.51 3.19
N THR A 283 -5.02 -8.65 4.16
CA THR A 283 -5.05 -7.92 5.46
C THR A 283 -6.36 -8.16 6.24
N ASN A 284 -6.44 -9.25 7.02
CA ASN A 284 -7.35 -9.43 8.16
C ASN A 284 -7.01 -10.66 9.01
N GLU A 285 -6.03 -11.50 8.64
CA GLU A 285 -5.20 -12.06 9.70
C GLU A 285 -4.52 -10.88 10.41
N PRO A 286 -4.56 -10.78 11.75
CA PRO A 286 -3.63 -9.91 12.43
C PRO A 286 -2.26 -10.36 11.96
N PHE A 287 -1.59 -9.51 11.18
CA PHE A 287 -0.16 -9.62 11.00
C PHE A 287 0.38 -9.84 12.42
N ILE A 288 1.27 -10.81 12.62
CA ILE A 288 2.03 -10.85 13.85
C ILE A 288 2.93 -9.60 13.76
N VAL A 289 2.36 -8.44 14.02
CA VAL A 289 3.02 -7.14 14.06
C VAL A 289 3.65 -6.95 15.43
N GLN A 290 3.43 -7.86 16.37
CA GLN A 290 4.13 -7.94 17.64
C GLN A 290 4.17 -9.39 18.10
N ALA A 291 5.20 -9.75 18.85
CA ALA A 291 5.29 -11.04 19.50
C ALA A 291 4.09 -11.27 20.44
N PRO A 292 3.50 -12.48 20.45
CA PRO A 292 2.37 -12.79 21.33
C PRO A 292 2.79 -12.70 22.80
N VAL A 293 1.85 -12.36 23.68
CA VAL A 293 2.12 -12.39 25.13
C VAL A 293 2.63 -13.76 25.53
N GLY A 294 3.75 -13.80 26.27
CA GLY A 294 4.36 -15.03 26.74
C GLY A 294 5.40 -15.65 25.79
N PHE A 295 5.69 -15.05 24.63
CA PHE A 295 6.68 -15.58 23.66
C PHE A 295 8.08 -15.82 24.25
N ASP A 296 8.44 -15.06 25.28
CA ASP A 296 9.72 -15.08 25.98
C ASP A 296 9.68 -15.86 27.30
N GLN A 297 8.58 -16.56 27.59
CA GLN A 297 8.41 -17.37 28.80
C GLN A 297 8.86 -18.80 28.55
N LEU A 298 9.50 -19.38 29.57
CA LEU A 298 9.97 -20.77 29.53
C LEU A 298 8.78 -21.72 29.35
N ASN A 299 8.79 -22.49 28.28
CA ASN A 299 7.88 -23.61 28.11
C ASN A 299 8.63 -24.94 28.39
N PRO A 300 8.45 -25.59 29.54
CA PRO A 300 9.19 -26.81 29.88
C PRO A 300 8.81 -28.02 29.00
N SER A 301 7.74 -27.91 28.19
CA SER A 301 7.30 -28.97 27.28
C SER A 301 8.02 -28.94 25.93
N VAL A 302 8.76 -27.88 25.60
CA VAL A 302 9.48 -27.79 24.33
C VAL A 302 10.94 -28.24 24.45
N PRO A 303 11.51 -28.88 23.41
CA PRO A 303 12.93 -29.20 23.40
C PRO A 303 13.79 -27.94 23.54
N ALA A 304 14.74 -27.98 24.48
CA ALA A 304 15.65 -26.86 24.73
C ALA A 304 16.93 -26.96 23.91
N GLY A 305 17.44 -25.82 23.45
CA GLY A 305 18.77 -25.70 22.89
C GLY A 305 19.86 -25.76 23.96
N LYS A 306 21.12 -25.70 23.53
CA LYS A 306 22.27 -25.68 24.44
C LYS A 306 23.05 -24.39 24.32
N VAL A 307 23.32 -23.76 25.46
CA VAL A 307 24.18 -22.58 25.60
C VAL A 307 25.54 -23.00 26.16
N GLU A 308 26.63 -22.53 25.56
CA GLU A 308 27.99 -22.68 26.11
C GLU A 308 28.86 -21.45 25.82
N THR A 309 29.77 -21.12 26.73
CA THR A 309 30.79 -20.09 26.48
C THR A 309 32.05 -20.74 25.89
N VAL A 310 32.59 -20.12 24.85
CA VAL A 310 33.83 -20.54 24.19
C VAL A 310 34.87 -19.43 24.24
N ASN A 311 36.14 -19.83 24.27
CA ASN A 311 37.28 -18.94 24.16
C ASN A 311 37.88 -19.05 22.75
N TYR A 312 38.33 -17.93 22.20
CA TYR A 312 39.07 -17.88 20.93
C TYR A 312 40.25 -16.90 21.03
N ASP A 313 41.33 -17.23 20.33
CA ASP A 313 42.50 -16.35 20.23
C ASP A 313 42.21 -15.20 19.26
N SER A 314 42.10 -13.98 19.78
CA SER A 314 41.98 -12.78 18.96
C SER A 314 43.36 -12.28 18.58
N LYS A 315 43.73 -12.42 17.30
CA LYS A 315 44.98 -11.82 16.79
C LYS A 315 44.84 -10.32 16.60
N THR A 316 43.62 -9.84 16.39
CA THR A 316 43.30 -8.41 16.30
C THR A 316 43.64 -7.68 17.60
N VAL A 317 43.27 -8.28 18.74
CA VAL A 317 43.48 -7.67 20.06
C VAL A 317 44.78 -8.16 20.73
N GLY A 318 45.24 -9.36 20.38
CA GLY A 318 46.40 -10.01 21.00
C GLY A 318 46.07 -10.60 22.37
N THR A 319 44.84 -11.08 22.58
CA THR A 319 44.39 -11.74 23.82
C THR A 319 43.35 -12.83 23.52
N ILE A 320 43.07 -13.68 24.51
CA ILE A 320 41.96 -14.63 24.45
C ILE A 320 40.66 -13.88 24.74
N ARG A 321 39.67 -14.01 23.85
CA ARG A 321 38.35 -13.40 23.98
C ARG A 321 37.26 -14.46 24.11
N LYS A 322 36.08 -14.04 24.58
CA LYS A 322 34.94 -14.91 24.86
C LYS A 322 33.80 -14.67 23.88
N ALA A 323 33.06 -15.73 23.59
CA ALA A 323 31.75 -15.67 22.95
C ALA A 323 30.83 -16.71 23.56
N THR A 324 29.56 -16.38 23.70
CA THR A 324 28.51 -17.33 24.08
C THR A 324 27.85 -17.90 22.84
N ILE A 325 27.70 -19.22 22.78
CA ILE A 325 27.16 -19.95 21.64
C ILE A 325 25.87 -20.62 22.08
N TYR A 326 24.80 -20.40 21.32
CA TYR A 326 23.58 -21.17 21.41
C TYR A 326 23.48 -22.11 20.20
N THR A 327 23.21 -23.38 20.46
CA THR A 327 22.93 -24.42 19.47
C THR A 327 21.47 -24.86 19.57
N PRO A 328 20.77 -25.03 18.43
CA PRO A 328 19.34 -25.28 18.44
C PRO A 328 19.00 -26.68 18.97
N PRO A 329 17.76 -26.92 19.41
CA PRO A 329 17.31 -28.26 19.78
C PRO A 329 17.58 -29.26 18.64
N GLY A 330 18.09 -30.45 19.00
CA GLY A 330 18.49 -31.46 18.01
C GLY A 330 19.76 -31.12 17.23
N PHE A 331 20.63 -30.26 17.76
CA PHE A 331 21.94 -29.98 17.17
C PHE A 331 22.77 -31.25 16.94
N ALA A 332 23.29 -31.41 15.72
CA ALA A 332 24.08 -32.56 15.30
C ALA A 332 25.37 -32.10 14.63
N LYS A 333 26.53 -32.57 15.11
CA LYS A 333 27.85 -32.13 14.64
C LYS A 333 28.10 -32.38 13.14
N ASN A 334 27.44 -33.38 12.55
CA ASN A 334 27.54 -33.71 11.13
C ASN A 334 26.60 -32.91 10.22
N LYS A 335 25.65 -32.14 10.78
CA LYS A 335 24.76 -31.26 10.03
C LYS A 335 25.37 -29.87 9.92
N LYS A 336 25.13 -29.21 8.79
CA LYS A 336 25.62 -27.86 8.51
C LYS A 336 24.57 -26.82 8.90
N TYR A 337 24.96 -25.78 9.63
CA TYR A 337 24.05 -24.77 10.16
C TYR A 337 24.38 -23.35 9.66
N PRO A 338 23.39 -22.50 9.37
CA PRO A 338 23.59 -21.07 9.25
C PRO A 338 23.90 -20.43 10.61
N VAL A 339 24.45 -19.22 10.59
CA VAL A 339 24.93 -18.53 11.81
C VAL A 339 24.36 -17.12 11.91
N LEU A 340 23.80 -16.80 13.07
CA LEU A 340 23.42 -15.44 13.48
C LEU A 340 24.43 -14.92 14.51
N TYR A 341 25.09 -13.80 14.20
CA TYR A 341 25.91 -13.05 15.16
C TYR A 341 25.03 -11.99 15.84
N LEU A 342 24.79 -12.15 17.15
CA LEU A 342 23.85 -11.34 17.94
C LEU A 342 24.62 -10.45 18.93
N LEU A 343 24.71 -9.15 18.63
CA LEU A 343 25.56 -8.17 19.30
C LEU A 343 24.83 -7.44 20.43
N HIS A 344 25.55 -7.20 21.52
CA HIS A 344 25.05 -6.62 22.75
C HIS A 344 25.17 -5.07 22.76
N GLY A 345 24.61 -4.41 23.78
CA GLY A 345 24.62 -2.96 23.96
C GLY A 345 25.86 -2.43 24.67
N ILE A 346 26.00 -1.11 24.76
CA ILE A 346 27.26 -0.48 25.20
C ILE A 346 27.74 -0.89 26.60
N GLY A 347 26.79 -1.20 27.50
CA GLY A 347 27.06 -1.54 28.90
C GLY A 347 27.23 -3.03 29.21
N GLY A 348 26.84 -3.94 28.32
CA GLY A 348 26.87 -5.38 28.60
C GLY A 348 28.06 -6.12 27.99
N ASP A 349 27.95 -7.43 27.80
CA ASP A 349 29.02 -8.32 27.31
C ASP A 349 28.43 -9.52 26.54
N GLU A 350 29.19 -10.61 26.36
CA GLU A 350 28.73 -11.82 25.68
C GLU A 350 27.53 -12.52 26.36
N LYS A 351 27.09 -12.07 27.53
CA LYS A 351 25.95 -12.60 28.30
C LYS A 351 24.78 -11.64 28.41
N GLU A 352 24.90 -10.39 27.96
CA GLU A 352 23.85 -9.38 28.13
C GLU A 352 22.50 -9.83 27.52
N TRP A 353 22.54 -10.44 26.34
CA TRP A 353 21.34 -11.03 25.75
C TRP A 353 20.74 -12.14 26.61
N LEU A 354 21.54 -13.01 27.24
CA LEU A 354 21.02 -14.04 28.14
C LEU A 354 20.38 -13.43 29.40
N ASN A 355 21.02 -12.40 29.97
CA ASN A 355 20.59 -11.80 31.22
C ASN A 355 19.33 -10.94 31.06
N GLY A 356 19.21 -10.17 29.98
CA GLY A 356 18.08 -9.27 29.75
C GLY A 356 17.04 -9.77 28.74
N GLY A 357 17.46 -10.61 27.79
CA GLY A 357 16.67 -10.99 26.61
C GLY A 357 16.19 -12.44 26.57
N SER A 358 16.87 -13.36 27.25
CA SER A 358 16.62 -14.81 27.17
C SER A 358 16.40 -15.35 25.75
N PRO A 359 17.29 -15.05 24.77
CA PRO A 359 17.13 -15.44 23.38
C PRO A 359 16.94 -16.95 23.20
N GLN A 360 17.55 -17.78 24.05
CA GLN A 360 17.39 -19.23 24.02
C GLN A 360 15.93 -19.66 24.18
N ILE A 361 15.16 -19.00 25.06
CA ILE A 361 13.74 -19.31 25.29
C ILE A 361 12.90 -18.91 24.08
N ILE A 362 13.12 -17.68 23.59
CA ILE A 362 12.43 -17.15 22.40
C ILE A 362 12.63 -18.09 21.21
N LEU A 363 13.87 -18.52 20.98
CA LEU A 363 14.23 -19.38 19.86
C LEU A 363 13.70 -20.81 20.05
N ASP A 364 13.80 -21.39 21.24
CA ASP A 364 13.28 -22.74 21.53
C ASP A 364 11.76 -22.83 21.29
N ASN A 365 11.01 -21.83 21.76
CA ASN A 365 9.57 -21.71 21.51
C ASN A 365 9.27 -21.64 20.00
N LEU A 366 9.97 -20.77 19.28
CA LEU A 366 9.78 -20.64 17.83
C LEU A 366 10.21 -21.88 17.04
N TYR A 367 11.21 -22.65 17.51
CA TYR A 367 11.56 -23.94 16.92
C TYR A 367 10.46 -24.98 17.10
N ALA A 368 9.87 -25.05 18.30
CA ALA A 368 8.75 -25.95 18.58
C ALA A 368 7.51 -25.63 17.73
N GLU A 369 7.30 -24.35 17.40
CA GLU A 369 6.26 -23.89 16.48
C GLU A 369 6.59 -24.11 14.99
N GLY A 370 7.79 -24.62 14.66
CA GLY A 370 8.23 -24.79 13.27
C GLY A 370 8.51 -23.47 12.54
N LYS A 371 8.67 -22.36 13.27
CA LYS A 371 8.81 -21.01 12.72
C LYS A 371 10.24 -20.59 12.43
N LEU A 372 11.27 -21.37 12.76
CA LEU A 372 12.68 -21.03 12.48
C LEU A 372 13.37 -22.08 11.61
N GLN A 373 14.35 -21.63 10.81
CA GLN A 373 15.38 -22.52 10.31
C GLN A 373 16.38 -22.80 11.44
N PRO A 374 16.74 -24.08 11.72
CA PRO A 374 17.77 -24.39 12.72
C PRO A 374 19.07 -23.65 12.45
N MET A 375 19.49 -22.79 13.37
CA MET A 375 20.69 -21.94 13.25
C MET A 375 21.50 -21.91 14.55
N ILE A 376 22.81 -21.68 14.43
CA ILE A 376 23.67 -21.37 15.57
C ILE A 376 23.61 -19.86 15.83
N VAL A 377 23.50 -19.45 17.09
CA VAL A 377 23.57 -18.04 17.49
C VAL A 377 24.86 -17.80 18.27
N VAL A 378 25.65 -16.83 17.80
CA VAL A 378 26.92 -16.42 18.41
C VAL A 378 26.71 -15.05 19.04
N MET A 379 26.89 -14.96 20.35
CA MET A 379 26.80 -13.72 21.13
C MET A 379 28.21 -13.36 21.62
N PRO A 380 28.97 -12.55 20.86
CA PRO A 380 30.32 -12.14 21.27
C PRO A 380 30.30 -10.90 22.15
N ASN A 381 31.40 -10.61 22.84
CA ASN A 381 31.65 -9.28 23.38
C ASN A 381 32.04 -8.34 22.22
N GLY A 382 31.29 -7.24 22.05
CA GLY A 382 31.45 -6.27 20.97
C GLY A 382 32.56 -5.24 21.19
N ARG A 383 33.31 -5.33 22.28
CA ARG A 383 34.43 -4.42 22.63
C ARG A 383 35.77 -5.12 22.42
N ALA A 384 36.39 -4.92 21.26
CA ALA A 384 37.66 -5.58 20.92
C ALA A 384 38.86 -4.85 21.51
N MET A 385 39.17 -5.13 22.78
CA MET A 385 40.34 -4.61 23.49
C MET A 385 40.82 -5.58 24.55
N LYS A 386 42.05 -5.37 25.08
CA LYS A 386 42.67 -6.30 26.05
C LYS A 386 41.86 -6.42 27.35
N ASP A 387 41.35 -5.29 27.85
CA ASP A 387 40.41 -5.24 28.97
C ASP A 387 39.04 -4.78 28.45
N ASP A 388 38.23 -5.76 28.04
CA ASP A 388 36.89 -5.57 27.49
C ASP A 388 35.79 -5.50 28.56
N SER A 389 36.17 -5.32 29.83
CA SER A 389 35.24 -5.08 30.93
C SER A 389 34.50 -3.75 30.77
N ALA A 390 33.23 -3.76 31.19
CA ALA A 390 32.34 -2.59 31.18
C ALA A 390 32.58 -1.70 32.42
N THR A 391 33.85 -1.40 32.73
CA THR A 391 34.23 -0.57 33.88
C THR A 391 34.66 0.83 33.42
N GLY A 392 34.55 1.81 34.31
CA GLY A 392 34.93 3.20 34.04
C GLY A 392 34.02 3.91 33.03
N ASN A 393 34.58 4.90 32.32
CA ASN A 393 33.86 5.64 31.28
C ASN A 393 33.81 4.83 29.98
N ILE A 394 32.69 4.14 29.74
CA ILE A 394 32.46 3.34 28.52
C ILE A 394 32.45 4.15 27.21
N MET A 395 32.39 5.48 27.30
CA MET A 395 32.46 6.41 26.16
C MET A 395 33.86 7.02 25.99
N ALA A 396 34.88 6.56 26.73
CA ALA A 396 36.25 7.00 26.54
C ALA A 396 36.77 6.66 25.13
N PRO A 397 37.70 7.46 24.55
CA PRO A 397 38.14 7.29 23.16
C PRO A 397 38.65 5.88 22.82
N ASP A 398 39.37 5.23 23.72
CA ASP A 398 39.86 3.87 23.58
C ASP A 398 38.73 2.83 23.59
N LYS A 399 37.71 3.01 24.44
CA LYS A 399 36.51 2.16 24.49
C LYS A 399 35.68 2.30 23.21
N VAL A 400 35.49 3.53 22.71
CA VAL A 400 34.80 3.80 21.44
C VAL A 400 35.57 3.21 20.25
N GLN A 401 36.90 3.33 20.24
CA GLN A 401 37.75 2.69 19.24
C GLN A 401 37.60 1.16 19.28
N ALA A 402 37.53 0.55 20.47
CA ALA A 402 37.33 -0.89 20.62
C ALA A 402 36.00 -1.39 20.02
N PHE A 403 34.95 -0.57 19.96
CA PHE A 403 33.71 -0.92 19.26
C PHE A 403 33.92 -1.01 17.75
N THR A 404 34.81 -0.18 17.20
CA THR A 404 35.13 -0.17 15.77
C THR A 404 36.11 -1.30 15.43
N ASP A 405 37.11 -1.52 16.27
CA ASP A 405 38.10 -2.61 16.10
C ASP A 405 37.45 -3.99 16.12
N PHE A 406 36.27 -4.11 16.75
CA PHE A 406 35.51 -5.36 16.74
C PHE A 406 35.08 -5.81 15.35
N GLU A 407 34.97 -4.92 14.35
CA GLU A 407 34.74 -5.33 12.95
C GLU A 407 35.86 -6.26 12.47
N LYS A 408 37.12 -5.90 12.74
CA LYS A 408 38.29 -6.70 12.34
C LYS A 408 38.35 -8.01 13.10
N ASP A 409 38.11 -7.98 14.41
CA ASP A 409 38.08 -9.17 15.25
C ASP A 409 36.97 -10.14 14.82
N LEU A 410 35.75 -9.64 14.57
CA LEU A 410 34.63 -10.43 14.07
C LEU A 410 34.97 -11.13 12.75
N LEU A 411 35.49 -10.37 11.78
CA LEU A 411 35.75 -10.87 10.43
C LEU A 411 36.99 -11.76 10.33
N LYS A 412 38.06 -11.46 11.06
CA LYS A 412 39.37 -12.12 10.91
C LYS A 412 39.65 -13.18 11.95
N ASP A 413 39.03 -13.12 13.12
CA ASP A 413 39.31 -14.03 14.23
C ASP A 413 38.08 -14.88 14.61
N LEU A 414 36.96 -14.24 14.96
CA LEU A 414 35.78 -14.94 15.47
C LEU A 414 35.05 -15.78 14.41
N ILE A 415 34.75 -15.23 13.23
CA ILE A 415 34.10 -16.00 12.14
C ILE A 415 34.94 -17.23 11.78
N PRO A 416 36.27 -17.11 11.49
CA PRO A 416 37.11 -18.27 11.22
C PRO A 416 37.16 -19.30 12.36
N PHE A 417 37.15 -18.85 13.62
CA PHE A 417 37.07 -19.75 14.77
C PHE A 417 35.75 -20.56 14.77
N ILE A 418 34.61 -19.90 14.57
CA ILE A 418 33.30 -20.57 14.50
C ILE A 418 33.25 -21.58 13.33
N GLU A 419 33.75 -21.19 12.16
CA GLU A 419 33.82 -22.05 10.97
C GLU A 419 34.74 -23.27 11.11
N LYS A 420 35.71 -23.20 12.03
CA LYS A 420 36.60 -24.32 12.37
C LYS A 420 35.99 -25.22 13.44
N LYS A 421 35.34 -24.64 14.45
CA LYS A 421 34.82 -25.36 15.63
C LYS A 421 33.46 -26.03 15.35
N TYR A 422 32.61 -25.41 14.55
CA TYR A 422 31.26 -25.87 14.25
C TYR A 422 31.09 -26.15 12.75
N ASN A 423 30.27 -27.14 12.41
CA ASN A 423 29.92 -27.41 11.01
C ASN A 423 28.89 -26.38 10.53
N VAL A 424 29.37 -25.27 9.97
CA VAL A 424 28.55 -24.14 9.53
C VAL A 424 28.77 -23.81 8.05
N TYR A 425 27.79 -23.16 7.45
CA TYR A 425 27.96 -22.52 6.14
C TYR A 425 28.91 -21.33 6.25
N LYS A 426 29.68 -21.10 5.18
CA LYS A 426 30.75 -20.08 5.13
C LYS A 426 30.44 -18.93 4.17
N ASP A 427 29.38 -19.10 3.38
CA ASP A 427 28.90 -18.09 2.45
C ASP A 427 27.97 -17.09 3.15
N ARG A 428 27.75 -15.97 2.47
CA ARG A 428 26.90 -14.88 2.97
C ARG A 428 25.43 -15.23 3.12
N GLU A 429 24.91 -16.15 2.30
CA GLU A 429 23.49 -16.48 2.27
C GLU A 429 23.05 -17.14 3.58
N HIS A 430 24.02 -17.66 4.35
CA HIS A 430 23.83 -18.34 5.62
C HIS A 430 24.48 -17.61 6.80
N ARG A 431 24.83 -16.32 6.63
CA ARG A 431 25.43 -15.49 7.68
C ARG A 431 24.59 -14.24 7.95
N ALA A 432 24.06 -14.14 9.15
CA ALA A 432 23.27 -13.03 9.66
C ALA A 432 24.02 -12.26 10.76
N ILE A 433 23.76 -10.96 10.88
CA ILE A 433 24.25 -10.12 11.97
C ILE A 433 23.11 -9.24 12.49
N ALA A 434 22.92 -9.19 13.80
CA ALA A 434 21.95 -8.30 14.41
C ALA A 434 22.37 -7.87 15.81
N GLY A 435 21.78 -6.81 16.37
CA GLY A 435 22.09 -6.39 17.73
C GLY A 435 21.25 -5.22 18.25
N LEU A 436 21.40 -4.95 19.55
CA LEU A 436 20.70 -3.87 20.27
C LEU A 436 21.62 -2.68 20.55
N SER A 437 21.08 -1.45 20.54
CA SER A 437 21.80 -0.23 20.92
C SER A 437 23.14 -0.08 20.15
N MET A 438 24.27 -0.06 20.85
CA MET A 438 25.62 -0.10 20.25
C MET A 438 25.80 -1.30 19.30
N GLY A 439 25.35 -2.49 19.69
CA GLY A 439 25.37 -3.69 18.85
C GLY A 439 24.46 -3.57 17.63
N GLY A 440 23.39 -2.79 17.72
CA GLY A 440 22.55 -2.43 16.56
C GLY A 440 23.31 -1.52 15.59
N GLY A 441 23.98 -0.49 16.12
CA GLY A 441 24.89 0.37 15.34
C GLY A 441 26.02 -0.40 14.68
N GLN A 442 26.66 -1.32 15.41
CA GLN A 442 27.67 -2.25 14.87
C GLN A 442 27.09 -3.16 13.77
N SER A 443 25.87 -3.69 13.96
CA SER A 443 25.23 -4.56 12.96
C SER A 443 24.98 -3.82 11.64
N LEU A 444 24.50 -2.58 11.70
CA LEU A 444 24.36 -1.73 10.52
C LEU A 444 25.72 -1.39 9.90
N ASN A 445 26.67 -0.94 10.73
CA ASN A 445 27.99 -0.51 10.29
C ASN A 445 28.80 -1.62 9.64
N PHE A 446 28.74 -2.85 10.16
CA PHE A 446 29.54 -3.97 9.67
C PHE A 446 28.79 -4.76 8.59
N GLY A 447 27.49 -4.96 8.78
CA GLY A 447 26.68 -5.69 7.83
C GLY A 447 26.61 -4.98 6.48
N LEU A 448 26.28 -3.68 6.48
CA LEU A 448 26.02 -2.94 5.24
C LEU A 448 27.31 -2.58 4.48
N THR A 449 28.46 -2.53 5.15
CA THR A 449 29.77 -2.33 4.50
C THR A 449 30.46 -3.64 4.09
N ASN A 450 30.00 -4.80 4.58
CA ASN A 450 30.55 -6.12 4.24
C ASN A 450 29.47 -7.04 3.64
N LEU A 451 28.78 -6.54 2.60
CA LEU A 451 27.71 -7.27 1.91
C LEU A 451 28.19 -8.55 1.22
N ASP A 452 29.50 -8.76 1.03
CA ASP A 452 30.06 -10.04 0.58
C ASP A 452 30.11 -11.10 1.69
N LYS A 453 30.00 -10.69 2.96
CA LYS A 453 30.01 -11.56 4.14
C LYS A 453 28.64 -11.78 4.74
N PHE A 454 27.77 -10.78 4.72
CA PHE A 454 26.45 -10.84 5.35
C PHE A 454 25.33 -10.62 4.34
N ALA A 455 24.24 -11.37 4.47
CA ALA A 455 23.03 -11.19 3.67
C ALA A 455 21.82 -10.76 4.50
N TRP A 456 21.88 -10.90 5.82
CA TRP A 456 20.76 -10.66 6.75
C TRP A 456 21.23 -9.75 7.87
N ILE A 457 20.65 -8.57 8.00
CA ILE A 457 21.13 -7.52 8.90
C ILE A 457 19.97 -7.01 9.75
N GLY A 458 20.15 -6.93 11.07
CA GLY A 458 19.15 -6.40 12.01
C GLY A 458 19.73 -5.34 12.95
N GLY A 459 19.24 -4.11 12.88
CA GLY A 459 19.60 -3.03 13.81
C GLY A 459 18.43 -2.69 14.74
N PHE A 460 18.58 -2.96 16.04
CA PHE A 460 17.56 -2.65 17.06
C PHE A 460 18.01 -1.43 17.89
N SER A 461 17.29 -0.30 17.80
CA SER A 461 17.63 0.98 18.44
C SER A 461 19.08 1.43 18.19
N SER A 462 19.48 1.56 16.92
CA SER A 462 20.91 1.56 16.52
C SER A 462 21.63 2.90 16.75
N ALA A 463 22.40 3.03 17.83
CA ALA A 463 23.39 4.10 18.09
C ALA A 463 24.25 3.74 19.33
N PRO A 464 25.32 4.48 19.72
CA PRO A 464 25.75 5.81 19.26
C PRO A 464 26.73 5.84 18.08
N ASN A 465 27.23 4.69 17.61
CA ASN A 465 28.30 4.62 16.59
C ASN A 465 27.81 4.44 15.14
N THR A 466 26.50 4.54 14.89
CA THR A 466 25.91 4.33 13.55
C THR A 466 26.40 5.40 12.58
N LYS A 467 27.07 5.00 11.48
CA LYS A 467 27.59 5.91 10.45
C LYS A 467 26.49 6.75 9.78
N LYS A 468 26.90 7.79 9.04
CA LYS A 468 25.98 8.53 8.15
C LYS A 468 25.40 7.60 7.09
N THR A 469 24.22 7.93 6.59
CA THR A 469 23.45 7.04 5.70
C THR A 469 24.18 6.73 4.39
N GLU A 470 24.89 7.69 3.83
CA GLU A 470 25.70 7.55 2.61
C GLU A 470 26.94 6.68 2.85
N GLU A 471 27.44 6.60 4.09
CA GLU A 471 28.55 5.72 4.45
C GLU A 471 28.10 4.30 4.79
N LEU A 472 26.87 4.15 5.31
CA LEU A 472 26.25 2.84 5.53
C LEU A 472 25.93 2.16 4.20
N VAL A 473 25.35 2.91 3.26
CA VAL A 473 24.91 2.39 1.96
C VAL A 473 25.43 3.28 0.84
N PRO A 474 26.76 3.24 0.56
CA PRO A 474 27.36 4.08 -0.49
C PRO A 474 26.91 3.70 -1.89
N ASN A 475 26.45 2.45 -2.09
CA ASN A 475 25.93 1.96 -3.36
C ASN A 475 24.56 1.27 -3.15
N PRO A 476 23.45 2.03 -3.15
CA PRO A 476 22.12 1.47 -2.93
C PRO A 476 21.74 0.35 -3.91
N GLU A 477 22.13 0.46 -5.19
CA GLU A 477 21.82 -0.55 -6.21
C GLU A 477 22.52 -1.89 -5.94
N GLU A 478 23.74 -1.85 -5.43
CA GLU A 478 24.45 -3.06 -5.01
C GLU A 478 23.82 -3.66 -3.75
N THR A 479 23.45 -2.81 -2.78
CA THR A 479 22.76 -3.23 -1.56
C THR A 479 21.46 -3.96 -1.88
N LYS A 480 20.63 -3.43 -2.79
CA LYS A 480 19.39 -4.10 -3.25
C LYS A 480 19.61 -5.51 -3.77
N LYS A 481 20.69 -5.71 -4.54
CA LYS A 481 20.98 -6.99 -5.19
C LYS A 481 21.54 -8.02 -4.21
N LYS A 482 22.37 -7.58 -3.28
CA LYS A 482 23.07 -8.47 -2.34
C LYS A 482 22.21 -8.78 -1.13
N LEU A 483 21.54 -7.80 -0.55
CA LEU A 483 20.87 -7.96 0.72
C LEU A 483 19.61 -8.86 0.60
N LYS A 484 19.45 -9.81 1.52
CA LYS A 484 18.25 -10.66 1.63
C LYS A 484 17.24 -10.06 2.59
N LEU A 485 17.71 -9.50 3.70
CA LEU A 485 16.88 -8.86 4.71
C LEU A 485 17.65 -7.76 5.43
N LEU A 486 17.00 -6.61 5.60
CA LEU A 486 17.45 -5.51 6.45
C LEU A 486 16.28 -5.16 7.35
N TRP A 487 16.49 -5.29 8.65
CA TRP A 487 15.52 -4.98 9.68
C TRP A 487 16.04 -3.81 10.51
N ILE A 488 15.26 -2.75 10.61
CA ILE A 488 15.53 -1.59 11.47
C ILE A 488 14.35 -1.47 12.41
N SER A 489 14.59 -1.53 13.72
CA SER A 489 13.52 -1.33 14.71
C SER A 489 13.89 -0.38 15.82
N CYS A 490 12.88 0.26 16.40
CA CYS A 490 13.06 1.19 17.52
C CYS A 490 11.74 1.36 18.30
N GLY A 491 11.84 1.67 19.60
CA GLY A 491 10.70 2.12 20.38
C GLY A 491 10.29 3.53 19.95
N ASP A 492 8.99 3.83 19.96
CA ASP A 492 8.46 5.15 19.59
C ASP A 492 8.81 6.28 20.58
N ASN A 493 9.20 5.93 21.81
CA ASN A 493 9.69 6.84 22.84
C ASN A 493 11.19 6.61 23.15
N ASP A 494 11.91 5.93 22.26
CA ASP A 494 13.36 5.77 22.34
C ASP A 494 14.06 7.06 21.89
N TRP A 495 15.03 7.54 22.68
CA TRP A 495 15.80 8.74 22.33
C TRP A 495 16.70 8.55 21.09
N LEU A 496 16.84 7.32 20.60
CA LEU A 496 17.55 6.98 19.35
C LEU A 496 16.64 6.85 18.13
N LEU A 497 15.33 7.14 18.25
CA LEU A 497 14.37 7.03 17.15
C LEU A 497 14.84 7.75 15.89
N GLU A 498 15.40 8.96 16.03
CA GLU A 498 15.89 9.75 14.89
C GLU A 498 17.04 9.08 14.12
N ASN A 499 17.86 8.25 14.77
CA ASN A 499 18.89 7.47 14.07
C ASN A 499 18.28 6.33 13.23
N SER A 500 17.21 5.73 13.72
CA SER A 500 16.48 4.69 12.99
C SER A 500 15.70 5.30 11.83
N ARG A 501 15.02 6.43 12.08
CA ARG A 501 14.27 7.22 11.08
C ARG A 501 15.17 7.69 9.94
N ARG A 502 16.28 8.39 10.23
CA ARG A 502 17.18 8.87 9.17
C ARG A 502 17.65 7.75 8.24
N THR A 503 17.90 6.57 8.80
CA THR A 503 18.36 5.40 8.05
C THR A 503 17.24 4.83 7.19
N HIS A 504 16.03 4.69 7.74
CA HIS A 504 14.83 4.32 7.00
C HIS A 504 14.56 5.27 5.82
N ASP A 505 14.54 6.58 6.07
CA ASP A 505 14.21 7.59 5.05
C ASP A 505 15.18 7.52 3.87
N TYR A 506 16.49 7.39 4.15
CA TYR A 506 17.50 7.22 3.11
C TYR A 506 17.30 5.94 2.29
N LEU A 507 17.03 4.80 2.94
CA LEU A 507 16.80 3.53 2.28
C LEU A 507 15.52 3.55 1.45
N PHE A 508 14.45 4.17 1.97
CA PHE A 508 13.17 4.34 1.31
C PHE A 508 13.32 5.19 0.04
N LYS A 509 13.98 6.35 0.14
CA LYS A 509 14.30 7.23 -0.98
C LYS A 509 15.09 6.49 -2.07
N ASN A 510 16.09 5.72 -1.67
CA ASN A 510 16.93 4.98 -2.61
C ASN A 510 16.33 3.62 -3.02
N ASN A 511 15.08 3.31 -2.68
CA ASN A 511 14.40 2.06 -3.02
C ASN A 511 15.18 0.78 -2.60
N VAL A 512 15.84 0.82 -1.45
CA VAL A 512 16.49 -0.35 -0.85
C VAL A 512 15.46 -1.12 -0.02
N PRO A 513 15.15 -2.40 -0.32
CA PRO A 513 14.19 -3.18 0.44
C PRO A 513 14.62 -3.37 1.90
N HIS A 514 13.78 -2.94 2.83
CA HIS A 514 14.01 -3.10 4.26
C HIS A 514 12.70 -3.08 5.04
N ILE A 515 12.71 -3.60 6.25
CA ILE A 515 11.64 -3.49 7.23
C ILE A 515 12.01 -2.37 8.21
N TYR A 516 11.10 -1.42 8.40
CA TYR A 516 11.22 -0.36 9.42
C TYR A 516 10.12 -0.51 10.47
N TYR A 517 10.47 -1.12 11.59
CA TYR A 517 9.53 -1.56 12.61
C TYR A 517 9.58 -0.67 13.86
N LEU A 518 8.58 0.20 13.99
CA LEU A 518 8.34 1.00 15.18
C LEU A 518 7.31 0.34 16.07
N GLU A 519 7.60 0.26 17.37
CA GLU A 519 6.70 -0.30 18.38
C GLU A 519 6.55 0.59 19.62
N PRO A 520 5.44 0.48 20.37
CA PRO A 520 5.30 1.17 21.65
C PRO A 520 6.41 0.74 22.62
N GLY A 521 7.25 1.67 23.04
CA GLY A 521 8.33 1.35 23.96
C GLY A 521 9.43 2.42 24.03
N VAL A 522 10.36 2.16 24.94
CA VAL A 522 11.55 2.99 25.16
C VAL A 522 12.81 2.17 24.80
N HIS A 523 13.99 2.67 25.16
CA HIS A 523 15.27 2.00 24.90
C HIS A 523 15.52 0.82 25.87
N ASP A 524 14.80 -0.28 25.71
CA ASP A 524 14.86 -1.42 26.62
C ASP A 524 14.69 -2.81 25.97
N PHE A 525 14.86 -3.86 26.79
CA PHE A 525 14.74 -5.26 26.36
C PHE A 525 13.33 -5.68 25.95
N LYS A 526 12.27 -4.95 26.31
CA LYS A 526 10.92 -5.28 25.83
C LYS A 526 10.87 -5.11 24.31
N VAL A 527 11.41 -3.99 23.80
CA VAL A 527 11.54 -3.70 22.37
C VAL A 527 12.52 -4.67 21.68
N TRP A 528 13.68 -4.92 22.29
CA TRP A 528 14.71 -5.74 21.64
C TRP A 528 14.36 -7.22 21.58
N LYS A 529 13.68 -7.78 22.59
CA LYS A 529 13.18 -9.16 22.55
C LYS A 529 12.14 -9.36 21.45
N ASN A 530 11.21 -8.42 21.32
CA ASN A 530 10.22 -8.43 20.26
C ASN A 530 10.88 -8.33 18.87
N SER A 531 11.85 -7.43 18.72
CA SER A 531 12.64 -7.30 17.49
C SER A 531 13.38 -8.61 17.14
N LEU A 532 13.98 -9.30 18.11
CA LEU A 532 14.62 -10.60 17.91
C LEU A 532 13.61 -11.68 17.51
N TYR A 533 12.46 -11.75 18.19
CA TYR A 533 11.37 -12.68 17.87
C TYR A 533 10.93 -12.51 16.41
N MET A 534 10.70 -11.27 15.99
CA MET A 534 10.22 -10.94 14.65
C MET A 534 11.30 -11.19 13.58
N PHE A 535 12.50 -10.66 13.78
CA PHE A 535 13.61 -10.77 12.83
C PHE A 535 14.03 -12.22 12.58
N SER A 536 14.14 -13.04 13.65
CA SER A 536 14.63 -14.42 13.53
C SER A 536 13.75 -15.31 12.67
N GLN A 537 12.43 -15.07 12.63
CA GLN A 537 11.47 -15.83 11.81
C GLN A 537 11.70 -15.70 10.31
N LEU A 538 12.32 -14.60 9.88
CA LEU A 538 12.61 -14.29 8.49
C LEU A 538 13.99 -14.81 8.03
N LEU A 539 14.86 -15.20 8.96
CA LEU A 539 16.24 -15.57 8.64
C LEU A 539 16.33 -16.88 7.84
N PHE A 540 17.22 -16.89 6.84
CA PHE A 540 17.62 -18.06 6.05
C PHE A 540 16.46 -18.74 5.31
N LYS A 541 15.46 -17.96 4.93
CA LYS A 541 14.27 -18.39 4.19
C LYS A 541 13.96 -17.44 3.04
N PRO A 542 13.19 -17.87 2.02
CA PRO A 542 12.68 -16.92 1.03
C PRO A 542 11.95 -15.76 1.70
N VAL A 543 12.37 -14.52 1.39
CA VAL A 543 11.79 -13.29 1.94
C VAL A 543 10.89 -12.65 0.90
N ASP A 544 9.66 -12.32 1.29
CA ASP A 544 8.72 -11.60 0.45
C ASP A 544 8.83 -10.10 0.70
N GLN A 545 9.48 -9.37 -0.21
CA GLN A 545 9.68 -7.93 -0.02
C GLN A 545 8.37 -7.14 -0.06
N SER A 546 7.30 -7.66 -0.67
CA SER A 546 6.00 -6.96 -0.69
C SER A 546 5.31 -6.95 0.67
N SER A 547 5.75 -7.79 1.62
CA SER A 547 5.21 -7.81 2.99
C SER A 547 5.92 -6.84 3.93
N PHE A 548 7.03 -6.21 3.52
CA PHE A 548 7.87 -5.41 4.42
C PHE A 548 7.12 -4.25 5.08
N ALA A 549 6.26 -3.57 4.33
CA ALA A 549 5.47 -2.45 4.85
C ALA A 549 4.42 -2.88 5.89
N LYS A 550 4.16 -4.19 6.03
CA LYS A 550 3.11 -4.76 6.90
C LYS A 550 3.59 -5.05 8.32
N TYR A 551 4.89 -4.95 8.59
CA TYR A 551 5.43 -5.36 9.89
C TYR A 551 5.24 -4.32 10.98
N THR A 552 5.01 -3.06 10.64
CA THR A 552 5.05 -1.92 11.56
C THR A 552 3.74 -1.73 12.32
N VAL A 553 3.81 -1.56 13.67
CA VAL A 553 2.62 -1.24 14.51
C VAL A 553 2.35 0.26 14.64
N LEU A 554 3.36 1.11 14.44
CA LEU A 554 3.25 2.57 14.58
C LEU A 554 3.72 3.33 13.34
N GLY A 555 3.00 4.38 12.97
CA GLY A 555 3.39 5.24 11.87
C GLY A 555 4.37 6.33 12.30
N THR A 556 5.00 6.97 11.32
CA THR A 556 5.75 8.21 11.51
C THR A 556 4.79 9.39 11.59
N THR A 557 5.02 10.34 12.49
CA THR A 557 4.25 11.60 12.52
C THR A 557 4.32 12.31 11.18
N ALA A 558 3.20 12.80 10.66
CA ALA A 558 3.22 13.59 9.44
C ALA A 558 4.00 14.90 9.67
N GLN A 559 4.76 15.33 8.65
CA GLN A 559 5.57 16.56 8.74
C GLN A 559 4.71 17.82 8.88
N THR A 560 3.45 17.76 8.45
CA THR A 560 2.45 18.83 8.57
C THR A 560 1.76 18.84 9.93
N ASN A 561 2.17 18.02 10.89
CA ASN A 561 1.66 18.10 12.26
C ASN A 561 2.15 19.37 12.94
N ILE A 562 1.31 19.96 13.79
CA ILE A 562 1.79 21.01 14.69
C ILE A 562 2.83 20.44 15.68
N ARG A 563 3.62 21.32 16.31
CA ARG A 563 4.66 20.89 17.27
C ARG A 563 4.06 19.98 18.34
N ASN A 564 4.74 18.85 18.58
CA ASN A 564 4.39 17.80 19.54
C ASN A 564 3.15 16.95 19.21
N ALA A 565 2.39 17.27 18.16
CA ALA A 565 1.25 16.43 17.77
C ALA A 565 1.73 15.08 17.25
N LYS A 566 1.25 14.00 17.89
CA LYS A 566 1.62 12.62 17.57
C LYS A 566 0.80 12.02 16.43
N TYR A 567 -0.31 12.64 16.05
CA TYR A 567 -1.20 12.22 14.98
C TYR A 567 -1.56 13.42 14.09
N PRO A 568 -1.88 13.23 12.79
CA PRO A 568 -1.86 11.95 12.08
C PRO A 568 -0.48 11.27 12.01
N GLN A 569 -0.51 9.94 11.94
CA GLN A 569 0.66 9.08 11.72
C GLN A 569 0.55 8.38 10.39
N ILE A 570 1.64 8.29 9.65
CA ILE A 570 1.74 7.67 8.34
C ILE A 570 2.45 6.33 8.50
N LEU A 571 1.78 5.25 8.13
CA LEU A 571 2.34 3.90 8.12
C LEU A 571 3.25 3.70 6.89
N PRO A 572 4.18 2.75 6.92
CA PRO A 572 5.10 2.51 5.80
C PRO A 572 4.43 2.09 4.48
N ASP A 573 3.16 1.69 4.52
CA ASP A 573 2.32 1.39 3.36
C ASP A 573 1.43 2.56 2.93
N ASN A 574 1.75 3.78 3.38
CA ASN A 574 1.03 5.04 3.12
C ASN A 574 -0.41 5.08 3.65
N ARG A 575 -0.83 4.12 4.49
CA ARG A 575 -2.05 4.29 5.29
C ARG A 575 -1.82 5.33 6.37
N VAL A 576 -2.88 6.01 6.77
CA VAL A 576 -2.80 7.07 7.78
C VAL A 576 -3.66 6.70 8.97
N ILE A 577 -3.08 6.79 10.16
CA ILE A 577 -3.79 6.69 11.42
C ILE A 577 -4.15 8.10 11.86
N PHE A 578 -5.45 8.36 12.03
CA PHE A 578 -5.96 9.58 12.63
C PHE A 578 -6.48 9.29 14.04
N LYS A 579 -6.27 10.24 14.96
CA LYS A 579 -6.83 10.21 16.31
C LYS A 579 -7.35 11.58 16.72
N VAL A 580 -8.54 11.62 17.31
CA VAL A 580 -9.20 12.85 17.74
C VAL A 580 -9.85 12.62 19.10
N ASN A 581 -9.58 13.49 20.07
CA ASN A 581 -10.27 13.46 21.36
C ASN A 581 -11.59 14.25 21.26
N ALA A 582 -12.72 13.54 21.24
CA ALA A 582 -14.05 14.15 21.13
C ALA A 582 -15.08 13.29 21.91
N PRO A 583 -15.02 13.32 23.26
CA PRO A 583 -15.74 12.38 24.11
C PRO A 583 -17.26 12.57 24.08
N GLU A 584 -17.75 13.72 23.62
CA GLU A 584 -19.19 14.02 23.51
C GLU A 584 -19.73 13.87 22.09
N ALA A 585 -18.86 13.75 21.08
CA ALA A 585 -19.29 13.56 19.70
C ALA A 585 -20.07 12.24 19.55
N SER A 586 -21.03 12.25 18.62
CA SER A 586 -21.84 11.07 18.25
C SER A 586 -21.30 10.37 17.01
N LYS A 587 -20.71 11.14 16.09
CA LYS A 587 -20.06 10.64 14.88
C LYS A 587 -18.84 11.49 14.54
N VAL A 588 -17.70 10.84 14.30
CA VAL A 588 -16.50 11.50 13.78
C VAL A 588 -16.04 10.80 12.51
N GLN A 589 -15.67 11.57 11.50
CA GLN A 589 -15.11 11.05 10.24
C GLN A 589 -13.88 11.84 9.81
N ILE A 590 -13.02 11.22 9.01
CA ILE A 590 -11.99 11.89 8.21
C ILE A 590 -12.49 12.03 6.78
N ASP A 591 -12.36 13.21 6.18
CA ASP A 591 -12.66 13.46 4.77
C ASP A 591 -11.36 13.81 4.02
N LEU A 592 -10.91 12.89 3.17
CA LEU A 592 -9.77 13.02 2.24
C LEU A 592 -10.25 12.99 0.78
N GLY A 593 -11.49 13.44 0.53
CA GLY A 593 -12.24 13.16 -0.71
C GLY A 593 -13.03 11.86 -0.61
N ARG A 594 -12.45 10.83 0.03
CA ARG A 594 -13.18 9.70 0.62
C ARG A 594 -13.42 9.97 2.10
N LYS A 595 -14.62 9.63 2.59
CA LYS A 595 -14.98 9.70 4.01
C LYS A 595 -14.68 8.38 4.72
N TYR A 596 -14.04 8.46 5.89
CA TYR A 596 -13.71 7.33 6.75
C TYR A 596 -14.38 7.52 8.11
N ASP A 597 -15.31 6.63 8.46
CA ASP A 597 -15.91 6.62 9.80
C ASP A 597 -14.87 6.23 10.85
N MET A 598 -14.78 7.03 11.92
CA MET A 598 -13.88 6.76 13.05
C MET A 598 -14.58 5.93 14.12
N GLN A 599 -13.80 5.19 14.90
CA GLN A 599 -14.29 4.39 16.02
C GLN A 599 -13.90 5.05 17.35
N LYS A 600 -14.87 5.23 18.24
CA LYS A 600 -14.67 5.79 19.58
C LYS A 600 -14.26 4.69 20.55
N ASP A 601 -13.19 4.91 21.31
CA ASP A 601 -12.79 4.02 22.40
C ASP A 601 -13.47 4.38 23.74
N GLY A 602 -13.22 3.57 24.77
CA GLY A 602 -13.78 3.76 26.10
C GLY A 602 -13.31 5.01 26.83
N GLN A 603 -12.29 5.72 26.32
CA GLN A 603 -11.78 6.99 26.85
C GLN A 603 -12.34 8.19 26.08
N GLY A 604 -13.18 7.96 25.06
CA GLY A 604 -13.76 9.02 24.22
C GLY A 604 -12.84 9.48 23.09
N ILE A 605 -11.77 8.74 22.80
CA ILE A 605 -10.85 9.02 21.70
C ILE A 605 -11.34 8.28 20.46
N TRP A 606 -11.49 9.02 19.37
CA TRP A 606 -11.85 8.50 18.05
C TRP A 606 -10.59 8.14 17.28
N ASN A 607 -10.59 6.97 16.63
CA ASN A 607 -9.47 6.50 15.82
C ASN A 607 -9.94 5.87 14.50
N VAL A 608 -9.13 6.02 13.45
CA VAL A 608 -9.30 5.31 12.17
C VAL A 608 -7.95 5.09 11.51
N THR A 609 -7.82 4.00 10.76
CA THR A 609 -6.72 3.79 9.81
C THR A 609 -7.31 3.78 8.40
N THR A 610 -6.79 4.63 7.51
CA THR A 610 -7.26 4.70 6.11
C THR A 610 -6.77 3.49 5.29
N ASP A 611 -7.25 3.36 4.06
CA ASP A 611 -6.50 2.68 2.99
C ASP A 611 -5.29 3.53 2.56
N ALA A 612 -4.44 3.00 1.68
CA ALA A 612 -3.22 3.67 1.27
C ALA A 612 -3.55 4.98 0.54
N ILE A 613 -2.94 6.09 0.99
CA ILE A 613 -3.15 7.42 0.41
C ILE A 613 -2.06 7.71 -0.63
N ASN A 614 -2.44 8.40 -1.70
CA ASN A 614 -1.52 8.80 -2.76
C ASN A 614 -0.41 9.71 -2.21
N GLY A 615 0.82 9.48 -2.68
CA GLY A 615 2.01 10.19 -2.25
C GLY A 615 1.97 11.69 -2.58
N GLY A 616 2.53 12.50 -1.69
CA GLY A 616 2.58 13.95 -1.72
C GLY A 616 1.48 14.62 -0.88
N PHE A 617 1.19 15.89 -1.16
CA PHE A 617 0.26 16.69 -0.36
C PHE A 617 -1.21 16.39 -0.67
N ASN A 618 -2.00 16.21 0.39
CA ASN A 618 -3.45 16.01 0.33
C ASN A 618 -4.16 16.92 1.34
N TYR A 619 -5.19 17.64 0.91
CA TYR A 619 -6.10 18.31 1.83
C TYR A 619 -6.99 17.30 2.56
N TYR A 620 -7.33 17.59 3.81
CA TYR A 620 -8.33 16.80 4.54
C TYR A 620 -9.11 17.63 5.54
N SER A 621 -10.18 17.04 6.10
CA SER A 621 -10.96 17.64 7.18
C SER A 621 -11.49 16.59 8.17
N LEU A 622 -11.66 17.02 9.41
CA LEU A 622 -12.42 16.28 10.40
C LEU A 622 -13.90 16.63 10.22
N LEU A 623 -14.77 15.63 10.20
CA LEU A 623 -16.22 15.83 10.28
C LEU A 623 -16.66 15.41 11.68
N ILE A 624 -16.99 16.37 12.55
CA ILE A 624 -17.52 16.10 13.89
C ILE A 624 -19.01 16.40 13.87
N ASP A 625 -19.84 15.37 14.03
CA ASP A 625 -21.30 15.44 13.95
C ASP A 625 -21.80 16.14 12.68
N GLY A 626 -21.10 15.90 11.56
CA GLY A 626 -21.41 16.45 10.24
C GLY A 626 -20.79 17.82 9.94
N VAL A 627 -20.17 18.48 10.92
CA VAL A 627 -19.50 19.78 10.73
C VAL A 627 -18.05 19.56 10.31
N ALA A 628 -17.66 20.13 9.17
CA ALA A 628 -16.29 20.09 8.69
C ALA A 628 -15.41 21.11 9.43
N VAL A 629 -14.36 20.63 10.08
CA VAL A 629 -13.37 21.45 10.80
C VAL A 629 -11.95 21.06 10.37
N ALA A 630 -11.01 22.00 10.51
CA ALA A 630 -9.60 21.67 10.44
C ALA A 630 -9.22 20.82 11.65
N ASP A 631 -8.37 19.81 11.43
CA ASP A 631 -7.74 19.02 12.47
C ASP A 631 -6.82 19.90 13.34
N PRO A 632 -7.09 20.03 14.64
CA PRO A 632 -6.26 20.81 15.56
C PRO A 632 -4.81 20.29 15.66
N SER A 633 -4.55 19.06 15.22
CA SER A 633 -3.23 18.41 15.27
C SER A 633 -2.39 18.67 14.02
N SER A 634 -2.94 19.32 13.00
CA SER A 634 -2.30 19.62 11.72
C SER A 634 -2.13 21.12 11.51
N GLU A 635 -1.06 21.52 10.82
CA GLU A 635 -0.96 22.84 10.21
C GLU A 635 -2.11 23.08 9.23
N THR A 636 -2.41 24.36 8.97
CA THR A 636 -3.51 24.74 8.08
C THR A 636 -3.01 25.36 6.80
N PHE A 637 -3.69 25.04 5.72
CA PHE A 637 -3.37 25.42 4.35
C PHE A 637 -4.63 26.03 3.74
N TYR A 638 -4.50 27.17 3.06
CA TYR A 638 -5.63 27.74 2.35
C TYR A 638 -5.86 26.95 1.05
N GLY A 639 -7.07 26.42 0.92
CA GLY A 639 -7.50 25.53 -0.16
C GLY A 639 -8.95 25.12 0.06
N MET A 640 -9.61 24.60 -0.97
CA MET A 640 -11.05 24.27 -0.87
C MET A 640 -11.94 25.46 -0.48
N GLY A 641 -11.46 26.70 -0.67
CA GLY A 641 -12.14 27.95 -0.29
C GLY A 641 -12.06 28.31 1.20
N ARG A 642 -11.20 27.66 1.99
CA ARG A 642 -11.05 27.90 3.44
C ARG A 642 -9.66 27.52 3.95
N MET A 643 -9.41 27.73 5.25
CA MET A 643 -8.33 27.04 5.93
C MET A 643 -8.71 25.57 6.14
N ALA A 644 -7.95 24.67 5.54
CA ALA A 644 -8.11 23.22 5.66
C ALA A 644 -6.84 22.60 6.24
N SER A 645 -6.95 21.38 6.78
CA SER A 645 -5.78 20.61 7.18
C SER A 645 -5.12 20.00 5.96
N GLY A 646 -3.81 19.74 6.07
CA GLY A 646 -3.03 19.14 5.00
C GLY A 646 -2.15 18.02 5.55
N ILE A 647 -1.99 16.96 4.75
CA ILE A 647 -1.09 15.86 5.07
C ILE A 647 -0.11 15.62 3.91
N GLU A 648 1.18 15.58 4.23
CA GLU A 648 2.24 15.24 3.28
C GLU A 648 2.59 13.76 3.41
N ILE A 649 2.17 12.96 2.43
CA ILE A 649 2.50 11.53 2.35
C ILE A 649 3.87 11.39 1.68
N PRO A 650 4.87 10.74 2.32
CA PRO A 650 6.20 10.58 1.74
C PRO A 650 6.17 9.95 0.35
N LYS A 651 6.94 10.54 -0.57
CA LYS A 651 7.06 10.07 -1.95
C LYS A 651 8.54 9.92 -2.33
N ARG A 652 8.90 8.82 -2.98
CA ARG A 652 10.31 8.50 -3.31
C ARG A 652 10.95 9.51 -4.26
N ASP A 653 10.17 10.01 -5.22
CA ASP A 653 10.55 11.04 -6.18
C ASP A 653 10.31 12.47 -5.66
N GLY A 654 9.97 12.65 -4.37
CA GLY A 654 9.69 13.95 -3.77
C GLY A 654 10.92 14.82 -3.45
N ASP A 655 12.13 14.32 -3.72
CA ASP A 655 13.37 14.99 -3.31
C ASP A 655 13.56 16.41 -3.91
N PHE A 656 12.92 16.71 -5.04
CA PHE A 656 13.10 18.00 -5.69
C PHE A 656 12.46 19.18 -4.91
N TYR A 657 11.53 18.91 -3.99
CA TYR A 657 10.90 19.93 -3.15
C TYR A 657 11.28 19.81 -1.66
N GLU A 658 12.27 18.99 -1.32
CA GLU A 658 12.76 18.84 0.05
C GLU A 658 13.67 20.01 0.45
N LEU A 659 13.71 20.29 1.75
CA LEU A 659 14.66 21.24 2.32
C LEU A 659 16.06 20.62 2.33
N LYS A 660 16.94 21.07 1.43
CA LYS A 660 18.31 20.58 1.29
C LYS A 660 19.32 21.56 1.88
N THR A 661 20.55 21.09 2.11
CA THR A 661 21.68 21.96 2.48
C THR A 661 22.20 22.71 1.22
N VAL A 662 21.43 23.67 0.73
CA VAL A 662 21.74 24.52 -0.43
C VAL A 662 21.49 26.00 -0.09
N PRO A 663 22.02 26.96 -0.88
CA PRO A 663 21.62 28.36 -0.71
C PRO A 663 20.11 28.53 -0.94
N HIS A 664 19.45 29.27 -0.04
CA HIS A 664 18.00 29.49 -0.08
C HIS A 664 17.64 30.92 -0.48
N GLY A 665 16.61 31.05 -1.30
CA GLY A 665 15.98 32.33 -1.65
C GLY A 665 15.05 32.84 -0.55
N GLU A 666 14.54 34.06 -0.72
CA GLU A 666 13.60 34.69 0.22
C GLU A 666 12.19 34.70 -0.38
N VAL A 667 11.17 34.40 0.43
CA VAL A 667 9.75 34.61 0.07
C VAL A 667 9.23 35.81 0.87
N SER A 668 8.97 36.92 0.16
CA SER A 668 8.48 38.17 0.75
C SER A 668 6.98 38.37 0.45
N ILE A 669 6.23 38.88 1.43
CA ILE A 669 4.81 39.21 1.27
C ILE A 669 4.70 40.69 0.90
N MET A 670 4.14 40.98 -0.27
CA MET A 670 4.02 42.34 -0.80
C MET A 670 2.56 42.77 -0.87
N LYS A 671 2.27 43.97 -0.38
CA LYS A 671 0.95 44.60 -0.48
C LYS A 671 1.00 45.76 -1.46
N TYR A 672 0.00 45.84 -2.31
CA TYR A 672 -0.14 46.90 -3.31
C TYR A 672 -1.61 47.27 -3.45
N PHE A 673 -1.88 48.53 -3.82
CA PHE A 673 -3.24 48.99 -4.02
C PHE A 673 -3.61 48.85 -5.50
N SER A 674 -4.56 47.97 -5.81
CA SER A 674 -5.09 47.82 -7.18
C SER A 674 -6.16 48.87 -7.42
N LYS A 675 -5.99 49.68 -8.47
CA LYS A 675 -7.03 50.62 -8.90
C LYS A 675 -8.15 49.89 -9.62
N GLY A 676 -7.84 48.80 -10.32
CA GLY A 676 -8.81 47.95 -11.01
C GLY A 676 -9.84 47.33 -10.07
N THR A 677 -9.42 46.86 -8.89
CA THR A 677 -10.34 46.32 -7.87
C THR A 677 -10.70 47.32 -6.78
N ASN A 678 -10.07 48.50 -6.78
CA ASN A 678 -10.19 49.52 -5.75
C ASN A 678 -9.98 48.96 -4.33
N SER A 679 -8.97 48.12 -4.18
CA SER A 679 -8.67 47.43 -2.92
C SER A 679 -7.19 47.16 -2.76
N TRP A 680 -6.74 46.99 -1.51
CA TRP A 680 -5.43 46.42 -1.25
C TRP A 680 -5.41 44.95 -1.64
N ARG A 681 -4.42 44.56 -2.42
CA ARG A 681 -4.12 43.18 -2.80
C ARG A 681 -2.77 42.76 -2.25
N GLU A 682 -2.54 41.46 -2.22
CA GLU A 682 -1.32 40.85 -1.72
C GLU A 682 -0.75 39.88 -2.78
N MET A 683 0.58 39.81 -2.87
CA MET A 683 1.30 38.82 -3.67
C MET A 683 2.49 38.30 -2.87
N TYR A 684 2.90 37.07 -3.15
CA TYR A 684 4.12 36.49 -2.58
C TYR A 684 5.21 36.53 -3.64
N VAL A 685 6.40 37.01 -3.29
CA VAL A 685 7.52 37.14 -4.22
C VAL A 685 8.69 36.32 -3.71
N TYR A 686 9.07 35.29 -4.46
CA TYR A 686 10.33 34.59 -4.27
C TYR A 686 11.46 35.35 -4.98
N THR A 687 12.55 35.61 -4.27
CA THR A 687 13.82 36.10 -4.85
C THR A 687 14.92 35.06 -4.70
N PRO A 688 15.74 34.82 -5.74
CA PRO A 688 16.69 33.72 -5.75
C PRO A 688 17.90 33.96 -4.83
N PRO A 689 18.63 32.91 -4.40
CA PRO A 689 19.83 33.04 -3.59
C PRO A 689 20.84 34.05 -4.16
N GLY A 690 21.21 35.04 -3.33
CA GLY A 690 22.14 36.12 -3.67
C GLY A 690 21.50 37.37 -4.30
N TYR A 691 20.17 37.44 -4.41
CA TYR A 691 19.45 38.57 -5.01
C TYR A 691 19.80 39.95 -4.40
N ALA A 692 19.91 40.05 -3.08
CA ALA A 692 20.19 41.32 -2.40
C ALA A 692 21.51 41.95 -2.86
N ALA A 693 22.55 41.14 -3.03
CA ALA A 693 23.89 41.57 -3.44
C ALA A 693 24.06 41.71 -4.97
N ALA A 694 23.10 41.23 -5.76
CA ALA A 694 23.20 41.24 -7.22
C ALA A 694 22.99 42.65 -7.80
N SER A 695 23.78 43.01 -8.83
CA SER A 695 23.55 44.20 -9.64
C SER A 695 22.79 43.91 -10.94
N GLU A 696 22.70 42.63 -11.32
CA GLU A 696 21.97 42.18 -12.50
C GLU A 696 20.44 42.25 -12.30
N LYS A 697 19.73 42.31 -13.43
CA LYS A 697 18.28 42.19 -13.48
C LYS A 697 17.91 40.74 -13.78
N PHE A 698 16.89 40.23 -13.10
CA PHE A 698 16.43 38.85 -13.20
C PHE A 698 15.17 38.72 -14.06
N PRO A 699 14.99 37.59 -14.75
CA PRO A 699 13.70 37.27 -15.36
C PRO A 699 12.66 36.88 -14.29
N VAL A 700 11.39 36.91 -14.67
CA VAL A 700 10.24 36.74 -13.75
C VAL A 700 9.26 35.71 -14.27
N LEU A 701 8.95 34.72 -13.44
CA LEU A 701 7.80 33.83 -13.61
C LEU A 701 6.63 34.35 -12.76
N TYR A 702 5.53 34.75 -13.40
CA TYR A 702 4.25 35.01 -12.74
C TYR A 702 3.48 33.69 -12.64
N LEU A 703 3.03 33.32 -11.44
CA LEU A 703 2.54 31.98 -11.13
C LEU A 703 1.19 32.03 -10.39
N LEU A 704 0.18 31.35 -10.93
CA LEU A 704 -1.21 31.43 -10.48
C LEU A 704 -1.72 30.13 -9.85
N HIS A 705 -2.47 30.25 -8.77
CA HIS A 705 -3.11 29.16 -8.04
C HIS A 705 -4.45 28.72 -8.68
N GLY A 706 -5.07 27.67 -8.14
CA GLY A 706 -6.36 27.14 -8.59
C GLY A 706 -7.57 27.77 -7.91
N GLY A 707 -8.77 27.32 -8.29
CA GLY A 707 -10.01 27.77 -7.64
C GLY A 707 -10.08 27.31 -6.19
N GLY A 708 -10.49 28.20 -5.28
CA GLY A 708 -10.55 27.91 -3.84
C GLY A 708 -9.21 28.00 -3.11
N GLU A 709 -8.18 28.52 -3.78
CA GLU A 709 -6.85 28.81 -3.22
C GLU A 709 -6.57 30.31 -3.31
N ASP A 710 -5.37 30.72 -2.92
CA ASP A 710 -4.91 32.11 -3.00
C ASP A 710 -3.37 32.21 -3.20
N GLN A 711 -2.82 33.43 -3.13
CA GLN A 711 -1.40 33.74 -3.36
C GLN A 711 -0.42 32.93 -2.52
N ARG A 712 -0.88 32.33 -1.40
CA ARG A 712 -0.04 31.54 -0.50
C ARG A 712 0.31 30.19 -1.11
N GLY A 713 -0.62 29.60 -1.87
CA GLY A 713 -0.64 28.17 -2.19
C GLY A 713 0.67 27.63 -2.76
N TRP A 714 1.25 28.35 -3.73
CA TRP A 714 2.51 27.95 -4.37
C TRP A 714 3.71 27.96 -3.42
N SER A 715 3.76 28.88 -2.45
CA SER A 715 4.86 28.95 -1.47
C SER A 715 4.70 27.97 -0.32
N THR A 716 3.45 27.61 0.02
CA THR A 716 3.12 26.71 1.13
C THR A 716 3.03 25.27 0.62
N GLN A 717 1.83 24.79 0.26
CA GLN A 717 1.65 23.43 -0.21
C GLN A 717 2.25 23.18 -1.60
N GLY A 718 2.59 24.21 -2.37
CA GLY A 718 3.31 24.10 -3.65
C GLY A 718 4.83 24.03 -3.53
N LYS A 719 5.41 24.43 -2.38
CA LYS A 719 6.86 24.43 -2.12
C LYS A 719 7.72 25.05 -3.24
N ALA A 720 7.20 26.05 -3.96
CA ALA A 720 7.83 26.62 -5.14
C ALA A 720 9.24 27.18 -4.88
N ASN A 721 9.47 27.77 -3.70
CA ASN A 721 10.77 28.26 -3.28
C ASN A 721 11.81 27.13 -3.16
N LEU A 722 11.46 26.01 -2.54
CA LEU A 722 12.36 24.86 -2.37
C LEU A 722 12.66 24.20 -3.72
N ILE A 723 11.65 24.07 -4.57
CA ILE A 723 11.82 23.56 -5.94
C ILE A 723 12.85 24.41 -6.69
N LEU A 724 12.69 25.74 -6.68
CA LEU A 724 13.57 26.62 -7.43
C LEU A 724 14.96 26.74 -6.78
N ASP A 725 15.08 26.75 -5.45
CA ASP A 725 16.38 26.69 -4.75
C ASP A 725 17.18 25.47 -5.17
N ASN A 726 16.55 24.29 -5.15
CA ASN A 726 17.18 23.03 -5.53
C ASN A 726 17.59 23.04 -7.01
N LEU A 727 16.71 23.49 -7.91
CA LEU A 727 17.03 23.57 -9.35
C LEU A 727 18.14 24.57 -9.65
N ILE A 728 18.21 25.71 -8.95
CA ILE A 728 19.29 26.70 -9.08
C ILE A 728 20.61 26.11 -8.58
N ALA A 729 20.61 25.45 -7.42
CA ALA A 729 21.80 24.82 -6.85
C ALA A 729 22.33 23.70 -7.77
N GLU A 730 21.44 22.97 -8.42
CA GLU A 730 21.77 21.94 -9.42
C GLU A 730 22.11 22.51 -10.82
N SER A 731 22.08 23.84 -10.99
CA SER A 731 22.31 24.53 -12.28
C SER A 731 21.33 24.12 -13.40
N LYS A 732 20.13 23.65 -13.02
CA LYS A 732 19.08 23.21 -13.97
C LYS A 732 18.12 24.34 -14.37
N ALA A 733 17.89 25.30 -13.49
CA ALA A 733 17.08 26.50 -13.75
C ALA A 733 17.94 27.77 -13.69
N LYS A 734 17.57 28.79 -14.48
CA LYS A 734 18.16 30.13 -14.34
C LYS A 734 17.69 30.76 -13.03
N LYS A 735 18.52 31.61 -12.42
CA LYS A 735 18.09 32.47 -11.32
C LYS A 735 16.97 33.38 -11.83
N MET A 736 15.80 33.31 -11.20
CA MET A 736 14.60 34.06 -11.59
C MET A 736 13.79 34.41 -10.33
N LEU A 737 12.92 35.41 -10.44
CA LEU A 737 11.88 35.64 -9.44
C LEU A 737 10.67 34.74 -9.76
N ILE A 738 9.94 34.35 -8.71
CA ILE A 738 8.57 33.82 -8.84
C ILE A 738 7.62 34.79 -8.15
N VAL A 739 6.66 35.33 -8.89
CA VAL A 739 5.61 36.20 -8.36
C VAL A 739 4.32 35.41 -8.31
N MET A 740 3.89 35.06 -7.10
CA MET A 740 2.68 34.29 -6.82
C MET A 740 1.54 35.27 -6.54
N LEU A 741 0.61 35.39 -7.49
CA LEU A 741 -0.48 36.36 -7.45
C LEU A 741 -1.76 35.74 -6.88
N ASP A 742 -2.58 36.55 -6.24
CA ASP A 742 -3.98 36.21 -5.95
C ASP A 742 -4.80 36.38 -7.24
N GLY A 743 -5.24 35.26 -7.81
CA GLY A 743 -6.07 35.21 -9.01
C GLY A 743 -7.57 35.43 -8.75
N ASN A 744 -7.99 35.61 -7.50
CA ASN A 744 -9.41 35.83 -7.18
C ASN A 744 -9.82 37.27 -7.53
N MET A 745 -10.63 37.41 -8.58
CA MET A 745 -11.12 38.70 -9.08
C MET A 745 -12.62 38.85 -8.82
N GLY A 746 -12.96 39.59 -7.75
CA GLY A 746 -14.34 39.84 -7.32
C GLY A 746 -14.81 38.88 -6.20
N ASN A 747 -15.96 39.19 -5.59
CA ASN A 747 -16.56 38.40 -4.50
C ASN A 747 -17.39 37.19 -4.98
N THR A 748 -17.08 36.65 -6.17
CA THR A 748 -17.86 35.57 -6.77
C THR A 748 -17.17 34.22 -6.56
N GLY A 749 -17.66 33.44 -5.60
CA GLY A 749 -17.24 32.04 -5.40
C GLY A 749 -17.84 31.08 -6.44
N GLY A 750 -17.27 29.87 -6.55
CA GLY A 750 -17.79 28.81 -7.43
C GLY A 750 -17.56 29.06 -8.92
N ILE A 751 -18.41 28.48 -9.79
CA ILE A 751 -18.28 28.54 -11.26
C ILE A 751 -18.30 29.99 -11.79
N ALA A 752 -18.97 30.91 -11.08
CA ALA A 752 -19.00 32.32 -11.44
C ALA A 752 -17.60 32.97 -11.43
N GLY A 753 -16.67 32.48 -10.62
CA GLY A 753 -15.28 32.94 -10.58
C GLY A 753 -14.48 32.66 -11.86
N PHE A 754 -15.02 31.84 -12.78
CA PHE A 754 -14.38 31.43 -14.03
C PHE A 754 -15.05 32.07 -15.26
N GLY A 755 -15.94 33.06 -15.07
CA GLY A 755 -16.61 33.76 -16.15
C GLY A 755 -15.69 34.71 -16.92
N GLU A 756 -16.11 35.14 -18.11
CA GLU A 756 -15.30 36.05 -18.94
C GLU A 756 -15.00 37.38 -18.24
N GLU A 757 -15.94 37.91 -17.45
CA GLU A 757 -15.76 39.16 -16.70
C GLU A 757 -14.64 39.05 -15.66
N THR A 758 -14.54 37.92 -14.96
CA THR A 758 -13.47 37.70 -13.96
C THR A 758 -12.13 37.45 -14.62
N LEU A 759 -12.09 36.74 -15.75
CA LEU A 759 -10.88 36.57 -16.56
C LEU A 759 -10.36 37.90 -17.12
N LYS A 760 -11.26 38.75 -17.62
CA LYS A 760 -10.94 40.11 -18.10
C LYS A 760 -10.47 41.02 -16.96
N ALA A 761 -11.11 40.94 -15.79
CA ALA A 761 -10.65 41.67 -14.62
C ALA A 761 -9.23 41.24 -14.21
N PHE A 762 -8.95 39.94 -14.24
CA PHE A 762 -7.61 39.40 -13.95
C PHE A 762 -6.56 39.85 -14.97
N GLU A 763 -6.87 39.79 -16.27
CA GLU A 763 -6.03 40.31 -17.34
C GLU A 763 -5.64 41.77 -17.08
N ASN A 764 -6.63 42.62 -16.78
CA ASN A 764 -6.40 44.03 -16.46
C ASN A 764 -5.54 44.21 -15.18
N GLU A 765 -5.77 43.41 -14.15
CA GLU A 765 -4.96 43.43 -12.91
C GLU A 765 -3.50 43.06 -13.18
N LEU A 766 -3.29 42.01 -13.97
CA LEU A 766 -1.96 41.52 -14.32
C LEU A 766 -1.17 42.59 -15.09
N GLU A 767 -1.78 43.17 -16.12
CA GLU A 767 -1.14 44.13 -17.02
C GLU A 767 -0.89 45.50 -16.37
N ASN A 768 -1.91 46.04 -15.70
CA ASN A 768 -1.90 47.45 -15.30
C ASN A 768 -1.46 47.68 -13.86
N GLU A 769 -1.47 46.64 -13.02
CA GLU A 769 -1.15 46.77 -11.60
C GLU A 769 0.01 45.85 -11.19
N ALA A 770 -0.13 44.54 -11.35
CA ALA A 770 0.83 43.57 -10.80
C ALA A 770 2.21 43.61 -11.49
N ILE A 771 2.27 43.56 -12.83
CA ILE A 771 3.54 43.63 -13.56
C ILE A 771 4.27 44.98 -13.31
N PRO A 772 3.61 46.15 -13.45
CA PRO A 772 4.25 47.44 -13.15
C PRO A 772 4.74 47.56 -11.70
N PHE A 773 4.00 47.01 -10.73
CA PHE A 773 4.42 46.99 -9.34
C PHE A 773 5.73 46.21 -9.17
N VAL A 774 5.82 45.00 -9.74
CA VAL A 774 7.02 44.17 -9.65
C VAL A 774 8.22 44.86 -10.32
N GLU A 775 8.02 45.44 -11.50
CA GLU A 775 9.10 46.12 -12.24
C GLU A 775 9.64 47.38 -11.56
N THR A 776 8.79 48.05 -10.79
CA THR A 776 9.18 49.24 -10.04
C THR A 776 9.95 48.87 -8.76
N ASN A 777 9.59 47.75 -8.12
CA ASN A 777 10.07 47.42 -6.77
C ASN A 777 11.15 46.34 -6.74
N PHE A 778 11.38 45.61 -7.84
CA PHE A 778 12.35 44.53 -7.92
C PHE A 778 13.35 44.70 -9.08
N LYS A 779 14.54 44.10 -8.97
CA LYS A 779 15.60 44.10 -9.99
C LYS A 779 15.23 43.13 -11.10
N VAL A 780 14.29 43.49 -11.95
CA VAL A 780 13.78 42.61 -13.01
C VAL A 780 14.03 43.16 -14.41
N ALA A 781 14.20 42.26 -15.37
CA ALA A 781 14.25 42.59 -16.78
C ALA A 781 12.82 42.65 -17.33
N ALA A 782 12.40 43.84 -17.78
CA ALA A 782 11.00 44.17 -18.07
C ALA A 782 10.55 43.83 -19.51
N ASP A 783 11.42 43.26 -20.34
CA ASP A 783 11.06 42.86 -21.70
C ASP A 783 10.43 41.46 -21.74
N SER A 784 9.67 41.17 -22.79
CA SER A 784 8.92 39.92 -22.91
C SER A 784 9.78 38.66 -22.91
N LYS A 785 11.06 38.74 -23.35
CA LYS A 785 11.99 37.59 -23.31
C LYS A 785 12.36 37.17 -21.89
N ASN A 786 12.09 38.02 -20.91
CA ASN A 786 12.37 37.80 -19.50
C ASN A 786 11.10 37.65 -18.66
N ARG A 787 9.94 37.47 -19.30
CA ARG A 787 8.65 37.29 -18.63
C ARG A 787 8.00 35.96 -19.02
N ALA A 788 7.62 35.18 -18.02
CA ALA A 788 6.82 33.96 -18.17
C ALA A 788 5.55 34.04 -17.32
N LEU A 789 4.47 33.39 -17.76
CA LEU A 789 3.21 33.27 -17.02
C LEU A 789 2.82 31.79 -16.94
N ALA A 790 2.42 31.31 -15.77
CA ALA A 790 1.90 29.97 -15.62
C ALA A 790 0.83 29.87 -14.54
N GLY A 791 0.03 28.82 -14.57
CA GLY A 791 -0.97 28.59 -13.54
C GLY A 791 -1.60 27.22 -13.57
N LEU A 792 -2.14 26.82 -12.41
CA LEU A 792 -2.82 25.54 -12.24
C LEU A 792 -4.35 25.72 -12.28
N SER A 793 -5.09 24.79 -12.88
CA SER A 793 -6.56 24.76 -12.87
C SER A 793 -7.19 26.09 -13.34
N MET A 794 -7.87 26.83 -12.45
CA MET A 794 -8.34 28.20 -12.68
C MET A 794 -7.24 29.14 -13.15
N GLY A 795 -6.07 29.13 -12.49
CA GLY A 795 -4.90 29.91 -12.90
C GLY A 795 -4.36 29.49 -14.27
N GLY A 796 -4.54 28.23 -14.66
CA GLY A 796 -4.25 27.78 -16.02
C GLY A 796 -5.21 28.38 -17.05
N LEU A 797 -6.49 28.51 -16.72
CA LEU A 797 -7.49 29.18 -17.56
C LEU A 797 -7.21 30.69 -17.67
N GLN A 798 -6.81 31.33 -16.57
CA GLN A 798 -6.36 32.72 -16.56
C GLN A 798 -5.11 32.93 -17.41
N THR A 799 -4.15 31.99 -17.35
CA THR A 799 -2.96 31.99 -18.21
C THR A 799 -3.31 31.82 -19.68
N LEU A 800 -4.24 30.92 -20.01
CA LEU A 800 -4.74 30.77 -21.38
C LEU A 800 -5.42 32.04 -21.89
N TYR A 801 -6.22 32.70 -21.05
CA TYR A 801 -6.95 33.91 -21.43
C TYR A 801 -6.02 35.11 -21.59
N ALA A 802 -5.33 35.53 -20.53
CA ALA A 802 -4.51 36.73 -20.53
C ALA A 802 -3.18 36.52 -21.29
N GLY A 803 -2.56 35.34 -21.16
CA GLY A 803 -1.25 35.06 -21.74
C GLY A 803 -1.27 34.92 -23.26
N ILE A 804 -2.28 34.25 -23.83
CA ILE A 804 -2.37 34.09 -25.30
C ILE A 804 -2.74 35.43 -25.96
N LYS A 805 -3.68 36.18 -25.38
CA LYS A 805 -4.10 37.48 -25.91
C LYS A 805 -2.96 38.48 -25.94
N ASN A 806 -2.13 38.47 -24.90
CA ASN A 806 -0.99 39.35 -24.74
C ASN A 806 0.33 38.61 -24.93
N SER A 807 0.37 37.73 -25.94
CA SER A 807 1.56 36.89 -26.20
C SER A 807 2.81 37.72 -26.45
N ASP A 808 2.71 38.98 -26.89
CA ASP A 808 3.82 39.90 -27.06
C ASP A 808 4.47 40.34 -25.74
N MET A 809 3.77 40.21 -24.61
CA MET A 809 4.27 40.50 -23.26
C MET A 809 5.03 39.33 -22.62
N PHE A 810 4.91 38.10 -23.14
CA PHE A 810 5.47 36.89 -22.53
C PHE A 810 6.27 36.07 -23.54
N SER A 811 7.36 35.47 -23.11
CA SER A 811 8.12 34.51 -23.94
C SER A 811 7.76 33.06 -23.64
N SER A 812 7.14 32.81 -22.48
CA SER A 812 6.77 31.45 -22.08
C SER A 812 5.42 31.42 -21.35
N LEU A 813 4.56 30.46 -21.71
CA LEU A 813 3.29 30.17 -21.03
C LEU A 813 3.25 28.72 -20.52
N GLY A 814 2.78 28.52 -19.28
CA GLY A 814 2.65 27.21 -18.63
C GLY A 814 1.21 26.93 -18.16
N ILE A 815 0.55 25.94 -18.75
CA ILE A 815 -0.84 25.58 -18.45
C ILE A 815 -0.86 24.26 -17.69
N PHE A 816 -1.06 24.31 -16.37
CA PHE A 816 -1.04 23.11 -15.53
C PHE A 816 -2.46 22.65 -15.23
N SER A 817 -2.80 21.41 -15.60
CA SER A 817 -4.09 20.77 -15.29
C SER A 817 -5.31 21.63 -15.65
N SER A 818 -5.34 22.17 -16.88
CA SER A 818 -6.39 23.10 -17.31
C SER A 818 -6.71 22.97 -18.80
N GLY A 819 -7.76 23.66 -19.24
CA GLY A 819 -8.19 23.72 -20.64
C GLY A 819 -9.48 24.53 -20.80
N TRP A 820 -9.76 24.97 -22.03
CA TRP A 820 -11.03 25.63 -22.34
C TRP A 820 -12.22 24.70 -22.12
N TRP A 821 -13.27 25.20 -21.50
CA TRP A 821 -14.46 24.41 -21.21
C TRP A 821 -15.26 24.11 -22.48
N ALA A 822 -15.27 22.84 -22.88
CA ALA A 822 -16.02 22.39 -24.05
C ALA A 822 -17.54 22.55 -23.86
N SER A 823 -18.01 22.51 -22.61
CA SER A 823 -19.41 22.72 -22.25
C SER A 823 -19.84 24.20 -22.24
N ASN A 824 -18.91 25.15 -22.41
CA ASN A 824 -19.21 26.58 -22.42
C ASN A 824 -18.66 27.26 -23.69
N PRO A 825 -19.28 27.04 -24.86
CA PRO A 825 -18.84 27.60 -26.13
C PRO A 825 -18.89 29.14 -26.15
N LYS A 826 -19.79 29.76 -25.38
CA LYS A 826 -19.83 31.23 -25.26
C LYS A 826 -18.54 31.83 -24.73
N LEU A 827 -17.86 31.13 -23.81
CA LEU A 827 -16.55 31.52 -23.32
C LEU A 827 -15.43 31.09 -24.28
N SER A 828 -15.47 29.83 -24.74
CA SER A 828 -14.36 29.18 -25.45
C SER A 828 -14.25 29.57 -26.93
N ASP A 829 -15.36 29.71 -27.66
CA ASP A 829 -15.36 29.96 -29.11
C ASP A 829 -14.69 31.29 -29.49
N PRO A 830 -14.95 32.42 -28.79
CA PRO A 830 -14.23 33.67 -29.06
C PRO A 830 -12.71 33.55 -28.88
N GLN A 831 -12.25 32.72 -27.95
CA GLN A 831 -10.81 32.50 -27.73
C GLN A 831 -10.22 31.67 -28.87
N TYR A 832 -10.91 30.63 -29.33
CA TYR A 832 -10.47 29.84 -30.48
C TYR A 832 -10.40 30.67 -31.76
N GLU A 833 -11.38 31.55 -32.00
CA GLU A 833 -11.34 32.47 -33.14
C GLU A 833 -10.19 33.46 -33.04
N PHE A 834 -9.92 34.02 -31.85
CA PHE A 834 -8.74 34.86 -31.64
C PHE A 834 -7.44 34.10 -31.94
N ILE A 835 -7.29 32.89 -31.41
CA ILE A 835 -6.10 32.06 -31.61
C ILE A 835 -5.88 31.75 -33.10
N LYS A 836 -6.93 31.31 -33.78
CA LYS A 836 -6.91 30.98 -35.22
C LYS A 836 -6.48 32.16 -36.08
N ASN A 837 -6.88 33.38 -35.71
CA ASN A 837 -6.53 34.60 -36.44
C ASN A 837 -5.12 35.13 -36.12
N ASN A 838 -4.47 34.63 -35.06
CA ASN A 838 -3.19 35.16 -34.56
C ASN A 838 -2.07 34.10 -34.43
N VAL A 839 -2.22 32.93 -35.07
CA VAL A 839 -1.28 31.79 -34.98
C VAL A 839 0.18 32.20 -35.21
N SER A 840 0.46 32.96 -36.27
CA SER A 840 1.83 33.38 -36.61
C SER A 840 2.46 34.23 -35.51
N SER A 841 1.71 35.18 -34.94
CA SER A 841 2.19 36.05 -33.87
C SER A 841 2.39 35.25 -32.58
N ILE A 842 1.43 34.40 -32.20
CA ILE A 842 1.52 33.57 -30.99
C ILE A 842 2.77 32.66 -31.07
N ASN A 843 2.96 31.96 -32.19
CA ASN A 843 4.11 31.08 -32.39
C ASN A 843 5.46 31.82 -32.50
N ALA A 844 5.45 33.10 -32.90
CA ALA A 844 6.66 33.91 -32.98
C ALA A 844 7.05 34.50 -31.63
N ASN A 845 6.05 34.89 -30.82
CA ASN A 845 6.25 35.50 -29.51
C ASN A 845 6.59 34.45 -28.44
N LEU A 846 5.88 33.33 -28.43
CA LEU A 846 6.07 32.28 -27.44
C LEU A 846 7.19 31.32 -27.85
N LYS A 847 8.28 31.37 -27.09
CA LYS A 847 9.36 30.40 -27.18
C LYS A 847 8.95 29.05 -26.60
N ASP A 848 8.33 29.08 -25.42
CA ASP A 848 7.90 27.89 -24.70
C ASP A 848 6.40 27.98 -24.38
N PHE A 849 5.59 27.17 -25.05
CA PHE A 849 4.19 26.99 -24.66
C PHE A 849 4.03 25.57 -24.12
N TRP A 850 3.96 25.45 -22.79
CA TRP A 850 3.92 24.18 -22.08
C TRP A 850 2.53 23.89 -21.54
N ILE A 851 2.03 22.68 -21.79
CA ILE A 851 0.77 22.18 -21.28
C ILE A 851 1.05 20.90 -20.49
N SER A 852 0.49 20.77 -19.29
CA SER A 852 0.62 19.56 -18.48
C SER A 852 -0.70 19.13 -17.86
N MET A 853 -0.81 17.83 -17.55
CA MET A 853 -2.03 17.23 -17.00
C MET A 853 -1.73 16.12 -15.99
N GLY A 854 -2.63 15.98 -15.01
CA GLY A 854 -2.57 14.95 -13.96
C GLY A 854 -2.97 13.54 -14.37
N GLY A 855 -3.05 13.22 -15.66
CA GLY A 855 -3.60 11.94 -16.15
C GLY A 855 -5.11 11.96 -16.41
N LYS A 856 -5.69 10.81 -16.78
CA LYS A 856 -7.12 10.68 -17.15
C LYS A 856 -8.07 10.93 -15.97
N GLU A 857 -7.58 10.76 -14.77
CA GLU A 857 -8.28 11.01 -13.51
C GLU A 857 -8.35 12.52 -13.17
N ASP A 858 -7.62 13.36 -13.89
CA ASP A 858 -7.72 14.82 -13.76
C ASP A 858 -9.06 15.32 -14.32
N ILE A 859 -9.75 16.14 -13.53
CA ILE A 859 -11.05 16.72 -13.90
C ILE A 859 -10.99 17.61 -15.14
N ALA A 860 -9.81 18.15 -15.48
CA ALA A 860 -9.60 18.98 -16.65
C ALA A 860 -9.16 18.20 -17.91
N TYR A 861 -8.95 16.89 -17.81
CA TYR A 861 -8.34 16.07 -18.86
C TYR A 861 -9.06 16.20 -20.21
N GLU A 862 -10.39 16.00 -20.25
CA GLU A 862 -11.16 16.05 -21.50
C GLU A 862 -11.21 17.46 -22.10
N ASN A 863 -11.32 18.50 -21.27
CA ASN A 863 -11.27 19.89 -21.74
C ASN A 863 -9.91 20.22 -22.39
N CYS A 864 -8.81 19.82 -21.74
CA CYS A 864 -7.47 20.01 -22.27
C CYS A 864 -7.26 19.26 -23.58
N LYS A 865 -7.72 18.02 -23.66
CA LYS A 865 -7.62 17.19 -24.87
C LYS A 865 -8.34 17.83 -26.06
N ILE A 866 -9.56 18.35 -25.84
CA ILE A 866 -10.31 19.06 -26.88
C ILE A 866 -9.59 20.34 -27.31
N MET A 867 -9.06 21.11 -26.35
CA MET A 867 -8.28 22.31 -26.64
C MET A 867 -7.02 21.99 -27.46
N MET A 868 -6.25 20.97 -27.09
CA MET A 868 -5.07 20.52 -27.82
C MET A 868 -5.40 20.12 -29.25
N GLN A 869 -6.49 19.37 -29.46
CA GLN A 869 -6.95 19.05 -30.82
C GLN A 869 -7.27 20.29 -31.66
N LYS A 870 -7.81 21.36 -31.06
CA LYS A 870 -8.03 22.64 -31.74
C LYS A 870 -6.70 23.35 -32.03
N PHE A 871 -5.76 23.32 -31.10
CA PHE A 871 -4.43 23.91 -31.28
C PHE A 871 -3.66 23.21 -32.41
N ASP A 872 -3.72 21.88 -32.49
CA ASP A 872 -3.19 21.08 -33.59
C ASP A 872 -3.81 21.47 -34.94
N GLN A 873 -5.14 21.65 -34.98
CA GLN A 873 -5.85 22.10 -36.18
C GLN A 873 -5.43 23.50 -36.64
N PHE A 874 -5.14 24.40 -35.70
CA PHE A 874 -4.74 25.78 -36.01
C PHE A 874 -3.23 25.90 -36.29
N GLY A 875 -2.42 24.91 -35.93
CA GLY A 875 -0.97 24.95 -36.06
C GLY A 875 -0.27 25.74 -34.95
N ILE A 876 -0.87 25.81 -33.74
CA ILE A 876 -0.21 26.36 -32.55
C ILE A 876 0.86 25.39 -32.07
N LYS A 877 2.06 25.89 -31.81
CA LYS A 877 3.18 25.09 -31.31
C LYS A 877 3.13 25.05 -29.78
N TYR A 878 3.13 23.85 -29.22
CA TYR A 878 3.21 23.63 -27.78
C TYR A 878 3.93 22.31 -27.46
N SER A 879 4.36 22.16 -26.20
CA SER A 879 4.84 20.91 -25.61
C SER A 879 3.80 20.38 -24.63
N TYR A 880 3.67 19.07 -24.54
CA TYR A 880 2.72 18.40 -23.64
C TYR A 880 3.43 17.40 -22.73
N SER A 881 3.04 17.38 -21.45
CA SER A 881 3.50 16.42 -20.46
C SER A 881 2.33 15.87 -19.63
N GLU A 882 2.44 14.62 -19.20
CA GLU A 882 1.46 13.99 -18.31
C GLU A 882 2.18 13.39 -17.10
N TYR A 883 1.64 13.62 -15.90
CA TYR A 883 2.15 13.05 -14.66
C TYR A 883 0.97 12.57 -13.81
N SER A 884 0.84 11.25 -13.64
CA SER A 884 -0.30 10.65 -12.95
C SER A 884 -0.42 11.12 -11.50
N GLY A 885 -1.65 11.40 -11.06
CA GLY A 885 -1.94 11.94 -9.75
C GLY A 885 -3.23 12.76 -9.67
N GLY A 886 -3.94 12.90 -10.79
CA GLY A 886 -5.17 13.68 -10.91
C GLY A 886 -5.00 15.17 -10.61
N HIS A 887 -6.10 15.80 -10.20
CA HIS A 887 -6.14 17.24 -10.00
C HIS A 887 -5.59 17.64 -8.61
N SER A 888 -4.28 17.49 -8.42
CA SER A 888 -3.65 17.56 -7.10
C SER A 888 -2.27 18.27 -7.06
N TRP A 889 -1.91 18.80 -5.89
CA TRP A 889 -0.62 19.47 -5.65
C TRP A 889 0.63 18.67 -6.02
N PRO A 890 0.70 17.34 -5.81
CA PRO A 890 1.83 16.54 -6.29
C PRO A 890 2.09 16.69 -7.79
N VAL A 891 1.03 16.78 -8.61
CA VAL A 891 1.14 17.02 -10.06
C VAL A 891 1.67 18.43 -10.33
N TRP A 892 1.10 19.45 -9.69
CA TRP A 892 1.50 20.84 -9.93
C TRP A 892 2.92 21.16 -9.46
N ARG A 893 3.40 20.51 -8.40
CA ARG A 893 4.82 20.56 -7.99
C ARG A 893 5.73 19.99 -9.08
N HIS A 894 5.38 18.83 -9.62
CA HIS A 894 6.13 18.20 -10.72
C HIS A 894 6.13 19.09 -11.97
N ASP A 895 4.98 19.67 -12.31
CA ASP A 895 4.83 20.56 -13.47
C ASP A 895 5.70 21.82 -13.33
N LEU A 896 5.70 22.46 -12.16
CA LEU A 896 6.59 23.60 -11.89
C LEU A 896 8.07 23.21 -11.99
N MET A 897 8.45 22.03 -11.47
CA MET A 897 9.82 21.51 -11.55
C MET A 897 10.27 21.31 -12.99
N MET A 898 9.41 20.75 -13.86
CA MET A 898 9.72 20.55 -15.28
C MET A 898 9.76 21.89 -16.02
N TYR A 899 8.75 22.73 -15.83
CA TYR A 899 8.60 23.99 -16.55
C TYR A 899 9.72 24.99 -16.22
N SER A 900 10.10 25.12 -14.95
CA SER A 900 11.16 26.06 -14.51
C SER A 900 12.52 25.80 -15.15
N GLN A 901 12.78 24.57 -15.61
CA GLN A 901 14.01 24.20 -16.31
C GLN A 901 14.03 24.63 -17.77
N LEU A 902 12.90 25.03 -18.36
CA LEU A 902 12.81 25.49 -19.74
C LEU A 902 13.00 27.01 -19.84
N LEU A 903 12.59 27.72 -18.78
CA LEU A 903 12.44 29.16 -18.81
C LEU A 903 13.74 29.93 -19.07
N PHE A 904 13.61 30.95 -19.92
CA PHE A 904 14.60 31.98 -20.20
C PHE A 904 15.93 31.44 -20.78
N LYS A 905 15.96 30.23 -21.33
CA LYS A 905 17.16 29.63 -21.93
C LYS A 905 17.43 30.13 -23.33
#